data_AF-A0A1X7ULR9-F1
#
_entry.id   AF-A0A1X7ULR9-F1
#
_cell.length_a   1.000
_cell.length_b   1.000
_cell.length_c   1.000
_cell.angle_alpha   90.00
_cell.angle_beta   90.00
_cell.angle_gamma   90.00
#
_symmetry.space_group_name_H-M   'P 1'
#
loop_
_entity.id
_entity.type
_entity.pdbx_description
1 polymer ?
#
loop_
_entity_poly.entity_id
_entity_poly.type
_entity_poly.pdbx_seq_one_letter_code
_entity_poly.pdbx_strand_id
1 'polypeptide(L)'
;MGIALTYYDHDFINITNSNIKNTQFGIAILQGTNNEVHLVNITTDITNNNGIRFYSRWSIDVNTVHLTGVLITNSFKPALHVVCNGRCTLRLTNVTITNNSNTGIIILGKWNIYFTNRPSFISNNRSPTNGGGIWIDRYSSVTSSTEVYFINNTAQGMGGAIYVNEVRYSTFIYNHLTFKNFIPIFKNNSALVSGDNIYNGVYHGQVALSNEFLNVANCQNISFSKYVTSAPIGVCLCGDGLTVNCDDRSLDGVIYPGQSINLSLVTVGVCGGISSSVLVTSDTQSLEVVHVNVNQETVRKCKNFTYAINKIENEGTFQIGIRKSAANIGLINSQVAVSIRFMECPLGLRVVSGSCQCDNMIGAINGTHCDINKSPHHISRSGNNWLYYSQEYQCVVAHTNCPFDYCDTSTVHLSLNESDLQCRNGRSGILCGGCQPGLSLMLGSNQCQACSNEYLSLVAAFMIAGIALVVFLMVSKLAVSSGSINGLLFYANVVKLNEAALFSNGSIPVLSQFIAWLNLDLGIQTCFFNGLDSYWKTWLQFAFLLYIWLLIGIIIIGCNHSARLARLCGNNGVPPFIDAYTGPYKDQYRYWTGLLLIIRLLLTTVFSYTTGTIPEINNYIIAVVAAILLYKSRNVYRANKLNILEAFYLINLGVMAQLNAVSVGMNLHISSIVTSVSISLSMIPLIVIITLPVSSKVARYFYVRCSCIKKYTETGDEEEQNPLLMNEEELHSPTRIVMGRESMIFDFNITKYKFKIYAK
;
A
#
# COMPACT_ATOMS: atom_id res chain seq x y z
N MET A 1 41.32 1.12 66.75
CA MET A 1 41.39 -0.36 66.61
C MET A 1 39.97 -0.90 66.65
N GLY A 2 39.66 -1.95 65.90
CA GLY A 2 38.36 -2.63 65.96
C GLY A 2 38.19 -3.43 67.25
N ILE A 3 36.95 -3.76 67.61
CA ILE A 3 36.63 -4.60 68.77
C ILE A 3 36.33 -6.01 68.27
N ALA A 4 37.17 -6.98 68.59
CA ALA A 4 36.92 -8.39 68.34
C ALA A 4 36.76 -9.11 69.67
N LEU A 5 35.59 -9.68 69.92
CA LEU A 5 35.30 -10.44 71.13
C LEU A 5 35.04 -11.90 70.75
N THR A 6 35.65 -12.81 71.50
CA THR A 6 35.36 -14.24 71.46
C THR A 6 35.07 -14.69 72.87
N TYR A 7 33.98 -15.41 73.07
CA TYR A 7 33.45 -15.68 74.40
C TYR A 7 32.69 -17.02 74.44
N TYR A 8 32.44 -17.56 75.64
CA TYR A 8 31.95 -18.92 75.85
C TYR A 8 30.84 -18.93 76.90
N ASP A 9 29.71 -19.58 76.57
CA ASP A 9 28.52 -19.93 77.39
C ASP A 9 28.01 -18.94 78.47
N HIS A 10 26.75 -18.49 78.33
CA HIS A 10 25.97 -17.73 79.34
C HIS A 10 26.47 -16.32 79.69
N ASP A 11 27.18 -15.67 78.78
CA ASP A 11 27.69 -14.31 78.98
C ASP A 11 26.72 -13.24 78.48
N PHE A 12 26.66 -12.16 79.26
CA PHE A 12 26.03 -10.90 78.90
C PHE A 12 27.11 -9.92 78.40
N ILE A 13 27.03 -9.51 77.12
CA ILE A 13 27.94 -8.51 76.56
C ILE A 13 27.20 -7.18 76.46
N ASN A 14 27.74 -6.14 77.09
CA ASN A 14 27.22 -4.79 76.96
C ASN A 14 28.31 -3.82 76.53
N ILE A 15 28.17 -3.27 75.32
CA ILE A 15 29.06 -2.24 74.79
C ILE A 15 28.22 -0.98 74.62
N THR A 16 28.65 0.11 75.26
CA THR A 16 27.91 1.37 75.24
C THR A 16 28.79 2.55 74.82
N ASN A 17 28.18 3.59 74.26
CA ASN A 17 28.78 4.91 74.00
C ASN A 17 30.15 4.86 73.29
N SER A 18 30.27 4.02 72.26
CA SER A 18 31.52 3.80 71.54
C SER A 18 31.48 4.39 70.13
N ASN A 19 32.58 5.01 69.69
CA ASN A 19 32.73 5.60 68.37
C ASN A 19 33.96 5.00 67.67
N ILE A 20 33.74 4.10 66.71
CA ILE A 20 34.77 3.31 66.05
C ILE A 20 34.90 3.79 64.61
N LYS A 21 36.00 4.50 64.31
CA LYS A 21 36.28 5.09 62.99
C LYS A 21 37.60 4.60 62.40
N ASN A 22 37.70 4.53 61.07
CA ASN A 22 38.95 4.22 60.34
C ASN A 22 39.64 2.93 60.80
N THR A 23 38.86 1.88 61.04
CA THR A 23 39.38 0.57 61.46
C THR A 23 39.25 -0.46 60.34
N GLN A 24 39.95 -1.59 60.49
CA GLN A 24 39.80 -2.71 59.56
C GLN A 24 38.45 -3.42 59.74
N PHE A 25 37.86 -3.42 60.94
CA PHE A 25 36.52 -3.94 61.24
C PHE A 25 35.97 -3.19 62.46
N GLY A 26 34.66 -3.02 62.56
CA GLY A 26 34.05 -2.30 63.68
C GLY A 26 33.96 -3.13 64.94
N ILE A 27 32.85 -3.85 65.07
CA ILE A 27 32.61 -4.79 66.18
C ILE A 27 32.40 -6.17 65.59
N ALA A 28 33.28 -7.11 65.93
CA ALA A 28 33.15 -8.52 65.58
C ALA A 28 32.95 -9.33 66.86
N ILE A 29 31.76 -9.92 67.01
CA ILE A 29 31.41 -10.78 68.13
C ILE A 29 31.32 -12.20 67.57
N LEU A 30 32.31 -13.01 67.93
CA LEU A 30 32.55 -14.35 67.42
C LEU A 30 32.28 -15.37 68.52
N GLN A 31 31.40 -16.34 68.28
CA GLN A 31 31.19 -17.55 69.09
C GLN A 31 30.57 -17.30 70.48
N GLY A 32 29.55 -18.10 70.83
CA GLY A 32 28.93 -18.14 72.16
C GLY A 32 27.52 -18.76 72.16
N THR A 33 27.11 -19.41 73.26
CA THR A 33 25.80 -20.07 73.45
C THR A 33 24.96 -19.34 74.52
N ASN A 34 23.64 -19.24 74.31
CA ASN A 34 22.66 -18.62 75.22
C ASN A 34 23.01 -17.21 75.69
N ASN A 35 23.47 -16.37 74.77
CA ASN A 35 24.02 -15.07 75.10
C ASN A 35 23.08 -13.93 74.74
N GLU A 36 23.16 -12.89 75.56
CA GLU A 36 22.47 -11.62 75.35
C GLU A 36 23.51 -10.53 75.09
N VAL A 37 23.43 -9.89 73.92
CA VAL A 37 24.36 -8.82 73.52
C VAL A 37 23.61 -7.50 73.40
N HIS A 38 24.07 -6.49 74.11
CA HIS A 38 23.55 -5.13 74.10
C HIS A 38 24.59 -4.18 73.52
N LEU A 39 24.26 -3.56 72.39
CA LEU A 39 25.04 -2.49 71.78
C LEU A 39 24.22 -1.20 71.85
N VAL A 40 24.64 -0.25 72.70
CA VAL A 40 23.88 0.98 72.97
C VAL A 40 24.70 2.22 72.60
N ASN A 41 24.13 3.13 71.80
CA ASN A 41 24.79 4.36 71.34
C ASN A 41 26.17 4.10 70.70
N ILE A 42 26.19 3.16 69.75
CA ILE A 42 27.41 2.79 69.02
C ILE A 42 27.43 3.50 67.67
N THR A 43 28.54 4.15 67.34
CA THR A 43 28.81 4.66 65.98
C THR A 43 29.96 3.87 65.37
N THR A 44 29.75 3.37 64.16
CA THR A 44 30.74 2.66 63.36
C THR A 44 30.85 3.32 61.99
N ASP A 45 32.06 3.74 61.64
CA ASP A 45 32.41 4.40 60.38
C ASP A 45 33.68 3.73 59.84
N ILE A 46 33.49 2.65 59.07
CA ILE A 46 34.55 1.67 58.76
C ILE A 46 34.66 1.54 57.27
N THR A 47 35.87 1.68 56.76
CA THR A 47 36.10 1.80 55.32
C THR A 47 36.38 0.47 54.63
N ASN A 48 36.80 -0.58 55.36
CA ASN A 48 37.39 -1.78 54.72
C ASN A 48 36.68 -3.11 55.00
N ASN A 49 35.69 -3.17 55.91
CA ASN A 49 35.01 -4.43 56.28
C ASN A 49 33.60 -4.19 56.86
N ASN A 50 33.05 -5.17 57.58
CA ASN A 50 31.74 -5.07 58.25
C ASN A 50 31.76 -4.00 59.35
N GLY A 51 30.64 -3.30 59.48
CA GLY A 51 30.36 -2.42 60.60
C GLY A 51 30.28 -3.19 61.90
N ILE A 52 29.30 -4.08 61.96
CA ILE A 52 29.07 -4.98 63.07
C ILE A 52 28.86 -6.39 62.51
N ARG A 53 29.57 -7.36 63.05
CA ARG A 53 29.49 -8.77 62.66
C ARG A 53 29.20 -9.63 63.88
N PHE A 54 28.14 -10.43 63.80
CA PHE A 54 27.78 -11.44 64.78
C PHE A 54 27.85 -12.82 64.13
N TYR A 55 28.53 -13.75 64.78
CA TYR A 55 28.66 -15.11 64.29
C TYR A 55 28.46 -16.13 65.42
N SER A 56 27.37 -16.90 65.37
CA SER A 56 27.11 -18.03 66.28
C SER A 56 27.16 -19.36 65.52
N ARG A 57 27.99 -20.30 66.02
CA ARG A 57 28.33 -21.56 65.33
C ARG A 57 27.49 -22.76 65.81
N TRP A 58 26.91 -22.71 67.01
CA TRP A 58 26.21 -23.85 67.62
C TRP A 58 24.71 -23.84 67.32
N SER A 59 24.14 -25.03 67.09
CA SER A 59 22.80 -25.21 66.50
C SER A 59 21.64 -25.18 67.52
N ILE A 60 21.92 -25.15 68.83
CA ILE A 60 20.93 -25.45 69.88
C ILE A 60 20.47 -24.19 70.62
N ASP A 61 21.11 -23.04 70.42
CA ASP A 61 21.00 -21.92 71.36
C ASP A 61 20.16 -20.75 70.86
N VAL A 62 19.54 -20.05 71.82
CA VAL A 62 18.80 -18.79 71.61
C VAL A 62 19.72 -17.63 71.96
N ASN A 63 20.33 -17.02 70.95
CA ASN A 63 21.09 -15.78 71.15
C ASN A 63 20.21 -14.57 70.84
N THR A 64 20.25 -13.57 71.73
CA THR A 64 19.48 -12.34 71.58
C THR A 64 20.43 -11.15 71.43
N VAL A 65 20.28 -10.40 70.34
CA VAL A 65 21.10 -9.22 70.04
C VAL A 65 20.22 -7.97 70.07
N HIS A 66 20.58 -7.01 70.90
CA HIS A 66 19.91 -5.72 71.08
C HIS A 66 20.79 -4.60 70.54
N LEU A 67 20.32 -3.88 69.52
CA LEU A 67 20.95 -2.67 69.00
C LEU A 67 20.06 -1.47 69.31
N THR A 68 20.56 -0.55 70.14
CA THR A 68 19.82 0.67 70.55
C THR A 68 20.64 1.92 70.22
N GLY A 69 20.12 2.81 69.38
CA GLY A 69 20.82 4.06 69.03
C GLY A 69 22.12 3.81 68.25
N VAL A 70 22.16 2.79 67.38
CA VAL A 70 23.35 2.38 66.64
C VAL A 70 23.39 3.05 65.26
N LEU A 71 24.53 3.63 64.90
CA LEU A 71 24.84 4.18 63.58
C LEU A 71 25.96 3.36 62.90
N ILE A 72 25.69 2.85 61.70
CA ILE A 72 26.67 2.14 60.86
C ILE A 72 26.76 2.83 59.50
N THR A 73 27.95 3.30 59.13
CA THR A 73 28.17 4.02 57.86
C THR A 73 29.47 3.63 57.15
N ASN A 74 29.51 3.87 55.83
CA ASN A 74 30.68 3.75 54.95
C ASN A 74 31.32 2.35 54.86
N SER A 75 30.59 1.29 55.25
CA SER A 75 31.08 -0.10 55.23
C SER A 75 31.21 -0.65 53.80
N PHE A 76 32.32 -1.33 53.52
CA PHE A 76 32.58 -1.99 52.22
C PHE A 76 32.02 -3.42 52.12
N LYS A 77 31.90 -4.09 53.26
CA LYS A 77 31.16 -5.35 53.43
C LYS A 77 29.79 -5.04 54.04
N PRO A 78 28.89 -6.03 54.22
CA PRO A 78 27.61 -5.77 54.82
C PRO A 78 27.72 -5.00 56.15
N ALA A 79 26.93 -3.94 56.31
CA ALA A 79 27.10 -3.03 57.45
C ALA A 79 26.81 -3.76 58.77
N LEU A 80 25.70 -4.50 58.82
CA LEU A 80 25.37 -5.44 59.88
C LEU A 80 25.32 -6.86 59.29
N HIS A 81 26.19 -7.76 59.74
CA HIS A 81 26.21 -9.14 59.29
C HIS A 81 25.96 -10.08 60.47
N VAL A 82 24.80 -10.74 60.50
CA VAL A 82 24.42 -11.65 61.58
C VAL A 82 24.25 -13.06 61.04
N VAL A 83 24.89 -14.04 61.68
CA VAL A 83 24.86 -15.45 61.30
C VAL A 83 24.52 -16.30 62.53
N CYS A 84 23.50 -17.14 62.40
CA CYS A 84 23.06 -18.03 63.48
C CYS A 84 22.60 -19.39 62.93
N ASN A 85 23.16 -20.48 63.48
CA ASN A 85 22.77 -21.84 63.11
C ASN A 85 21.52 -22.35 63.87
N GLY A 86 21.17 -21.72 64.99
CA GLY A 86 19.96 -21.99 65.81
C GLY A 86 18.80 -21.03 65.52
N ARG A 87 17.94 -20.79 66.53
CA ARG A 87 16.89 -19.75 66.49
C ARG A 87 17.37 -18.51 67.27
N CYS A 88 17.73 -17.45 66.56
CA CYS A 88 18.22 -16.22 67.18
C CYS A 88 17.20 -15.08 67.12
N THR A 89 17.38 -14.09 67.98
CA THR A 89 16.55 -12.88 68.04
C THR A 89 17.40 -11.63 67.83
N LEU A 90 16.96 -10.74 66.94
CA LEU A 90 17.59 -9.44 66.70
C LEU A 90 16.58 -8.34 66.99
N ARG A 91 16.89 -7.45 67.95
CA ARG A 91 16.06 -6.29 68.33
C ARG A 91 16.77 -5.01 67.93
N LEU A 92 16.08 -4.18 67.16
CA LEU A 92 16.58 -2.94 66.56
C LEU A 92 15.71 -1.78 67.08
N THR A 93 16.34 -0.83 67.77
CA THR A 93 15.67 0.38 68.27
C THR A 93 16.49 1.61 67.90
N ASN A 94 15.91 2.53 67.13
CA ASN A 94 16.62 3.74 66.66
C ASN A 94 17.96 3.42 65.97
N VAL A 95 17.96 2.45 65.05
CA VAL A 95 19.16 2.03 64.32
C VAL A 95 19.23 2.73 62.97
N THR A 96 20.39 3.29 62.63
CA THR A 96 20.64 3.93 61.33
C THR A 96 21.78 3.22 60.61
N ILE A 97 21.52 2.72 59.41
CA ILE A 97 22.50 2.04 58.55
C ILE A 97 22.51 2.75 57.20
N THR A 98 23.58 3.49 56.93
CA THR A 98 23.61 4.39 55.77
C THR A 98 24.92 4.46 55.00
N ASN A 99 24.87 4.84 53.73
CA ASN A 99 26.04 5.09 52.88
C ASN A 99 27.03 3.90 52.80
N ASN A 100 26.53 2.67 52.81
CA ASN A 100 27.38 1.47 52.70
C ASN A 100 27.48 1.02 51.23
N SER A 101 28.66 0.57 50.78
CA SER A 101 28.88 0.08 49.41
C SER A 101 28.53 -1.40 49.26
N ASN A 102 27.73 -1.94 50.18
CA ASN A 102 27.21 -3.30 50.19
C ASN A 102 25.79 -3.30 50.78
N THR A 103 25.18 -4.47 50.94
CA THR A 103 23.93 -4.63 51.67
C THR A 103 24.01 -4.02 53.07
N GLY A 104 23.00 -3.25 53.48
CA GLY A 104 22.92 -2.69 54.83
C GLY A 104 22.94 -3.76 55.92
N ILE A 105 22.01 -4.72 55.87
CA ILE A 105 21.90 -5.82 56.83
C ILE A 105 21.86 -7.17 56.10
N ILE A 106 22.78 -8.08 56.39
CA ILE A 106 22.71 -9.48 55.96
C ILE A 106 22.41 -10.38 57.15
N ILE A 107 21.37 -11.20 57.01
CA ILE A 107 20.86 -12.11 58.03
C ILE A 107 20.93 -13.52 57.48
N LEU A 108 21.84 -14.35 58.01
CA LEU A 108 22.01 -15.75 57.63
C LEU A 108 21.48 -16.69 58.72
N GLY A 109 20.72 -17.72 58.33
CA GLY A 109 20.06 -18.65 59.25
C GLY A 109 18.68 -18.18 59.75
N LYS A 110 18.24 -18.68 60.92
CA LYS A 110 16.86 -18.48 61.41
C LYS A 110 16.78 -17.38 62.47
N TRP A 111 16.25 -16.22 62.07
CA TRP A 111 16.16 -15.04 62.93
C TRP A 111 14.74 -14.53 63.13
N ASN A 112 14.42 -14.14 64.36
CA ASN A 112 13.27 -13.29 64.66
C ASN A 112 13.77 -11.84 64.81
N ILE A 113 13.40 -10.99 63.86
CA ILE A 113 13.87 -9.61 63.77
C ILE A 113 12.75 -8.69 64.23
N TYR A 114 13.05 -7.85 65.21
CA TYR A 114 12.10 -6.92 65.81
C TYR A 114 12.60 -5.49 65.67
N PHE A 115 11.82 -4.64 65.01
CA PHE A 115 12.00 -3.19 65.05
C PHE A 115 11.07 -2.62 66.13
N THR A 116 11.63 -2.10 67.21
CA THR A 116 10.86 -1.72 68.40
C THR A 116 11.12 -0.30 68.86
N ASN A 117 10.13 0.26 69.55
CA ASN A 117 10.15 1.53 70.30
C ASN A 117 10.34 2.82 69.48
N ARG A 118 11.35 2.89 68.60
CA ARG A 118 11.68 4.08 67.80
C ARG A 118 12.05 3.70 66.36
N PRO A 119 11.72 4.55 65.36
CA PRO A 119 11.96 4.25 63.96
C PRO A 119 13.43 3.97 63.66
N SER A 120 13.67 3.08 62.70
CA SER A 120 15.01 2.77 62.19
C SER A 120 15.14 3.16 60.72
N PHE A 121 16.34 3.57 60.32
CA PHE A 121 16.64 4.10 58.99
C PHE A 121 17.68 3.24 58.29
N ILE A 122 17.32 2.66 57.15
CA ILE A 122 18.22 1.93 56.27
C ILE A 122 18.25 2.68 54.94
N SER A 123 19.34 3.38 54.63
CA SER A 123 19.37 4.29 53.49
C SER A 123 20.68 4.34 52.73
N ASN A 124 20.65 4.72 51.45
CA ASN A 124 21.86 4.92 50.63
C ASN A 124 22.83 3.71 50.61
N ASN A 125 22.31 2.48 50.76
CA ASN A 125 23.12 1.27 50.69
C ASN A 125 23.11 0.72 49.27
N ARG A 126 24.27 0.26 48.78
CA ARG A 126 24.44 -0.26 47.41
C ARG A 126 24.97 -1.68 47.41
N SER A 127 24.08 -2.66 47.28
CA SER A 127 24.46 -4.07 47.19
C SER A 127 24.94 -4.44 45.79
N PRO A 128 26.11 -5.11 45.64
CA PRO A 128 26.54 -5.71 44.38
C PRO A 128 25.76 -7.00 44.03
N THR A 129 24.88 -7.46 44.93
CA THR A 129 24.06 -8.65 44.72
C THR A 129 22.60 -8.31 45.02
N ASN A 130 21.94 -9.03 45.91
CA ASN A 130 20.54 -8.84 46.27
C ASN A 130 20.42 -8.04 47.60
N GLY A 131 19.27 -7.43 47.86
CA GLY A 131 18.97 -6.82 49.15
C GLY A 131 19.83 -5.59 49.41
N GLY A 132 19.52 -4.44 48.80
CA GLY A 132 20.29 -3.21 49.02
C GLY A 132 20.23 -2.77 50.49
N GLY A 133 19.04 -2.73 51.06
CA GLY A 133 18.83 -2.45 52.49
C GLY A 133 19.07 -3.68 53.36
N ILE A 134 18.28 -4.74 53.16
CA ILE A 134 18.31 -5.98 53.96
C ILE A 134 18.28 -7.21 53.05
N TRP A 135 19.11 -8.19 53.37
CA TRP A 135 19.07 -9.55 52.81
C TRP A 135 18.75 -10.54 53.94
N ILE A 136 17.71 -11.35 53.73
CA ILE A 136 17.16 -12.25 54.74
C ILE A 136 17.20 -13.69 54.23
N ASP A 137 17.76 -14.60 55.02
CA ASP A 137 17.74 -16.03 54.72
C ASP A 137 16.38 -16.70 55.02
N ARG A 138 16.27 -17.97 54.64
CA ARG A 138 15.07 -18.81 54.85
C ARG A 138 14.70 -18.92 56.33
N TYR A 139 13.40 -19.07 56.61
CA TYR A 139 12.86 -19.25 57.98
C TYR A 139 13.17 -18.12 58.97
N SER A 140 13.39 -16.89 58.47
CA SER A 140 13.47 -15.70 59.31
C SER A 140 12.17 -14.89 59.24
N SER A 141 11.81 -14.26 60.36
CA SER A 141 10.62 -13.42 60.50
C SER A 141 11.01 -11.99 60.86
N VAL A 142 10.25 -11.02 60.35
CA VAL A 142 10.41 -9.59 60.58
C VAL A 142 9.12 -9.05 61.17
N THR A 143 9.24 -8.43 62.33
CA THR A 143 8.14 -7.77 63.04
C THR A 143 8.54 -6.35 63.37
N SER A 144 7.59 -5.41 63.30
CA SER A 144 7.85 -4.03 63.73
C SER A 144 6.70 -3.46 64.55
N SER A 145 7.01 -2.74 65.62
CA SER A 145 6.05 -1.92 66.37
C SER A 145 6.16 -0.43 66.04
N THR A 146 6.97 -0.07 65.05
CA THR A 146 7.31 1.30 64.63
C THR A 146 7.70 1.30 63.16
N GLU A 147 7.72 2.46 62.53
CA GLU A 147 8.08 2.64 61.13
C GLU A 147 9.55 2.26 60.86
N VAL A 148 9.77 1.58 59.73
CA VAL A 148 11.12 1.25 59.25
C VAL A 148 11.34 1.87 57.89
N TYR A 149 12.27 2.82 57.81
CA TYR A 149 12.52 3.61 56.61
C TYR A 149 13.57 2.95 55.72
N PHE A 150 13.21 2.70 54.47
CA PHE A 150 14.09 2.22 53.41
C PHE A 150 14.17 3.27 52.31
N ILE A 151 15.28 4.01 52.27
CA ILE A 151 15.42 5.18 51.41
C ILE A 151 16.65 5.07 50.52
N ASN A 152 16.47 5.16 49.19
CA ASN A 152 17.58 5.20 48.23
C ASN A 152 18.55 4.00 48.34
N ASN A 153 18.03 2.82 48.67
CA ASN A 153 18.82 1.59 48.64
C ASN A 153 18.81 1.00 47.24
N THR A 154 19.94 0.47 46.80
CA THR A 154 20.14 -0.05 45.44
C THR A 154 20.73 -1.45 45.46
N ALA A 155 20.25 -2.33 44.57
CA ALA A 155 20.77 -3.68 44.40
C ALA A 155 21.07 -3.98 42.92
N GLN A 156 22.23 -4.57 42.61
CA GLN A 156 22.54 -5.04 41.25
C GLN A 156 21.79 -6.34 40.88
N GLY A 157 21.22 -7.03 41.85
CA GLY A 157 20.34 -8.17 41.68
C GLY A 157 18.88 -7.78 41.95
N MET A 158 18.27 -8.45 42.92
CA MET A 158 16.86 -8.35 43.28
C MET A 158 16.66 -7.76 44.68
N GLY A 159 15.53 -7.08 44.93
CA GLY A 159 15.19 -6.56 46.26
C GLY A 159 16.01 -5.32 46.64
N GLY A 160 15.69 -4.16 46.08
CA GLY A 160 16.46 -2.93 46.32
C GLY A 160 16.44 -2.52 47.80
N ALA A 161 15.28 -2.60 48.46
CA ALA A 161 15.19 -2.42 49.90
C ALA A 161 15.36 -3.74 50.66
N ILE A 162 14.61 -4.78 50.33
CA ILE A 162 14.58 -6.06 51.04
C ILE A 162 14.59 -7.21 50.04
N TYR A 163 15.50 -8.16 50.24
CA TYR A 163 15.52 -9.43 49.54
C TYR A 163 15.35 -10.59 50.53
N VAL A 164 14.51 -11.56 50.18
CA VAL A 164 14.33 -12.79 50.95
C VAL A 164 14.79 -13.99 50.10
N ASN A 165 15.70 -14.80 50.65
CA ASN A 165 16.23 -16.01 50.01
C ASN A 165 15.24 -17.20 50.07
N GLU A 166 13.95 -16.91 50.12
CA GLU A 166 12.87 -17.88 50.16
C GLU A 166 11.66 -17.35 49.38
N VAL A 167 11.23 -18.13 48.39
CA VAL A 167 9.90 -18.00 47.80
C VAL A 167 9.17 -19.27 48.13
N ARG A 168 8.25 -19.19 49.07
CA ARG A 168 7.26 -20.23 49.30
C ARG A 168 5.92 -19.57 49.44
N TYR A 169 5.02 -19.92 48.53
CA TYR A 169 3.61 -19.81 48.78
C TYR A 169 3.15 -21.18 49.27
N SER A 170 2.69 -21.25 50.52
CA SER A 170 2.18 -22.50 51.08
C SER A 170 0.70 -22.34 51.38
N THR A 171 -0.10 -23.26 50.85
CA THR A 171 -1.53 -23.45 51.15
C THR A 171 -1.76 -24.17 52.47
N PHE A 172 -0.72 -24.83 53.01
CA PHE A 172 -0.72 -25.35 54.39
C PHE A 172 -0.46 -24.19 55.37
N ILE A 173 -1.16 -24.21 56.50
CA ILE A 173 -0.92 -23.34 57.66
C ILE A 173 0.52 -23.57 58.12
N TYR A 174 1.48 -22.86 57.54
CA TYR A 174 2.80 -22.74 58.11
C TYR A 174 2.73 -21.67 59.20
N ASN A 175 3.15 -22.02 60.40
CA ASN A 175 3.32 -21.08 61.52
C ASN A 175 4.40 -20.00 61.27
N HIS A 176 4.90 -19.85 60.04
CA HIS A 176 6.05 -19.00 59.73
C HIS A 176 5.75 -18.04 58.57
N LEU A 177 5.57 -16.77 58.91
CA LEU A 177 5.48 -15.63 57.99
C LEU A 177 6.79 -14.85 57.98
N THR A 178 7.26 -14.44 56.81
CA THR A 178 8.46 -13.57 56.75
C THR A 178 8.18 -12.20 57.34
N PHE A 179 6.98 -11.65 57.13
CA PHE A 179 6.62 -10.33 57.65
C PHE A 179 5.35 -10.44 58.50
N LYS A 180 5.42 -10.00 59.76
CA LYS A 180 4.30 -10.00 60.72
C LYS A 180 4.17 -8.61 61.32
N ASN A 181 3.03 -7.93 61.13
CA ASN A 181 2.82 -6.55 61.60
C ASN A 181 3.96 -5.60 61.17
N PHE A 182 4.49 -5.77 59.95
CA PHE A 182 5.61 -4.98 59.46
C PHE A 182 5.12 -3.64 58.88
N ILE A 183 5.74 -2.52 59.27
CA ILE A 183 5.36 -1.15 58.91
C ILE A 183 6.53 -0.48 58.15
N PRO A 184 6.80 -0.89 56.89
CA PRO A 184 7.88 -0.29 56.12
C PRO A 184 7.45 1.02 55.44
N ILE A 185 8.40 1.95 55.32
CA ILE A 185 8.28 3.14 54.47
C ILE A 185 9.37 3.09 53.40
N PHE A 186 8.95 2.94 52.14
CA PHE A 186 9.85 2.84 50.99
C PHE A 186 9.92 4.15 50.22
N LYS A 187 11.13 4.62 49.90
CA LYS A 187 11.34 5.80 49.05
C LYS A 187 12.55 5.63 48.15
N ASN A 188 12.35 5.73 46.83
CA ASN A 188 13.41 5.74 45.82
C ASN A 188 14.40 4.55 45.89
N ASN A 189 13.95 3.37 46.32
CA ASN A 189 14.79 2.18 46.22
C ASN A 189 14.79 1.65 44.78
N SER A 190 15.83 0.91 44.39
CA SER A 190 15.91 0.32 43.05
C SER A 190 16.64 -1.03 43.05
N ALA A 191 16.21 -1.93 42.18
CA ALA A 191 16.89 -3.17 41.88
C ALA A 191 17.10 -3.30 40.37
N LEU A 192 18.26 -3.77 39.93
CA LEU A 192 18.56 -3.93 38.51
C LEU A 192 17.75 -5.07 37.87
N VAL A 193 17.53 -6.18 38.59
CA VAL A 193 16.81 -7.36 38.07
C VAL A 193 15.31 -7.28 38.33
N SER A 194 14.86 -7.24 39.59
CA SER A 194 13.45 -7.07 39.96
C SER A 194 13.27 -6.71 41.45
N GLY A 195 12.11 -6.17 41.80
CA GLY A 195 11.73 -5.83 43.16
C GLY A 195 12.51 -4.67 43.74
N ASP A 196 12.16 -3.45 43.33
CA ASP A 196 12.81 -2.24 43.82
C ASP A 196 12.71 -2.09 45.34
N ASN A 197 11.58 -2.55 45.92
CA ASN A 197 11.35 -2.53 47.35
C ASN A 197 11.53 -3.92 47.95
N ILE A 198 10.53 -4.80 47.85
CA ILE A 198 10.60 -6.15 48.40
C ILE A 198 10.64 -7.16 47.24
N TYR A 199 11.61 -8.07 47.30
CA TYR A 199 11.65 -9.24 46.44
C TYR A 199 11.59 -10.52 47.28
N ASN A 200 10.62 -11.38 46.96
CA ASN A 200 10.29 -12.64 47.63
C ASN A 200 9.75 -12.48 49.06
N GLY A 201 9.50 -13.62 49.71
CA GLY A 201 8.92 -13.70 51.05
C GLY A 201 7.97 -14.88 51.16
N VAL A 202 7.65 -15.22 52.41
CA VAL A 202 6.58 -16.16 52.77
C VAL A 202 5.41 -15.36 53.30
N TYR A 203 4.29 -15.43 52.58
CA TYR A 203 3.06 -14.70 52.85
C TYR A 203 1.91 -15.69 53.06
N HIS A 204 0.90 -15.28 53.83
CA HIS A 204 -0.31 -16.07 54.07
C HIS A 204 -1.51 -15.34 53.47
N GLY A 205 -2.27 -16.03 52.63
CA GLY A 205 -3.64 -15.66 52.30
C GLY A 205 -4.61 -16.38 53.25
N GLN A 206 -5.69 -15.71 53.66
CA GLN A 206 -6.70 -16.28 54.58
C GLN A 206 -7.42 -17.54 54.06
N VAL A 207 -7.23 -17.91 52.79
CA VAL A 207 -7.94 -19.04 52.17
C VAL A 207 -7.09 -20.30 52.26
N ALA A 208 -7.35 -21.10 53.29
CA ALA A 208 -6.90 -22.48 53.35
C ALA A 208 -7.39 -23.24 52.11
N LEU A 209 -6.47 -23.96 51.44
CA LEU A 209 -6.71 -25.01 50.42
C LEU A 209 -6.82 -24.65 48.92
N SER A 210 -6.67 -23.40 48.47
CA SER A 210 -6.69 -23.15 47.01
C SER A 210 -5.29 -23.08 46.39
N ASN A 211 -4.99 -24.04 45.50
CA ASN A 211 -3.82 -24.01 44.60
C ASN A 211 -4.04 -23.11 43.37
N GLU A 212 -5.09 -22.28 43.38
CA GLU A 212 -5.41 -21.38 42.25
C GLU A 212 -4.49 -20.16 42.23
N PHE A 213 -4.01 -19.85 41.04
CA PHE A 213 -3.17 -18.69 40.75
C PHE A 213 -3.71 -17.37 41.31
N LEU A 214 -5.02 -17.11 41.20
CA LEU A 214 -5.64 -15.86 41.64
C LEU A 214 -5.48 -15.60 43.15
N ASN A 215 -5.61 -16.65 43.96
CA ASN A 215 -5.46 -16.53 45.41
C ASN A 215 -4.01 -16.23 45.81
N VAL A 216 -3.04 -16.68 45.01
CA VAL A 216 -1.61 -16.42 45.21
C VAL A 216 -1.21 -15.03 44.74
N ALA A 217 -1.80 -14.58 43.63
CA ALA A 217 -1.59 -13.25 43.08
C ALA A 217 -2.27 -12.17 43.93
N ASN A 218 -3.37 -12.45 44.62
CA ASN A 218 -4.10 -11.48 45.42
C ASN A 218 -3.81 -11.58 46.93
N CYS A 219 -2.85 -10.80 47.42
CA CYS A 219 -2.54 -10.71 48.84
C CYS A 219 -3.50 -9.75 49.57
N GLN A 220 -4.67 -10.26 49.97
CA GLN A 220 -5.57 -9.53 50.86
C GLN A 220 -4.95 -9.40 52.27
N ASN A 221 -5.21 -8.28 52.96
CA ASN A 221 -4.74 -7.96 54.33
C ASN A 221 -3.24 -7.64 54.51
N ILE A 222 -2.46 -7.41 53.44
CA ILE A 222 -1.09 -6.91 53.54
C ILE A 222 -1.03 -5.48 53.00
N SER A 223 -0.89 -4.50 53.89
CA SER A 223 -0.91 -3.06 53.55
C SER A 223 0.19 -2.61 52.57
N PHE A 224 1.29 -3.35 52.51
CA PHE A 224 2.44 -3.10 51.64
C PHE A 224 2.54 -4.06 50.45
N SER A 225 1.50 -4.84 50.15
CA SER A 225 1.48 -5.83 49.05
C SER A 225 1.90 -5.23 47.70
N LYS A 226 1.51 -3.98 47.41
CA LYS A 226 1.90 -3.22 46.21
C LYS A 226 3.42 -3.04 46.01
N TYR A 227 4.22 -3.25 47.05
CA TYR A 227 5.68 -3.15 47.01
C TYR A 227 6.37 -4.51 46.91
N VAL A 228 5.60 -5.60 46.93
CA VAL A 228 6.09 -6.98 46.87
C VAL A 228 6.14 -7.44 45.43
N THR A 229 7.26 -8.06 45.09
CA THR A 229 7.45 -8.78 43.82
C THR A 229 8.12 -10.11 44.10
N SER A 230 8.03 -11.06 43.18
CA SER A 230 8.70 -12.36 43.31
C SER A 230 9.11 -12.90 41.96
N ALA A 231 9.61 -14.13 41.94
CA ALA A 231 9.63 -14.93 40.71
C ALA A 231 8.21 -15.01 40.10
N PRO A 232 8.09 -15.00 38.77
CA PRO A 232 6.81 -15.08 38.06
C PRO A 232 6.14 -16.42 38.35
N ILE A 233 4.84 -16.38 38.66
CA ILE A 233 4.02 -17.56 38.97
C ILE A 233 2.92 -17.81 37.93
N GLY A 234 2.59 -16.81 37.11
CA GLY A 234 1.62 -16.95 36.02
C GLY A 234 1.60 -15.75 35.07
N VAL A 235 0.71 -15.82 34.09
CA VAL A 235 0.48 -14.80 33.06
C VAL A 235 -0.88 -14.13 33.30
N CYS A 236 -0.95 -12.82 33.09
CA CYS A 236 -2.18 -12.03 33.12
C CYS A 236 -2.31 -11.18 31.86
N LEU A 237 -3.56 -10.81 31.56
CA LEU A 237 -3.90 -9.91 30.46
C LEU A 237 -3.72 -8.46 30.89
N CYS A 238 -3.46 -7.59 29.92
CA CYS A 238 -3.42 -6.16 30.13
C CYS A 238 -4.58 -5.47 29.41
N GLY A 239 -5.33 -4.64 30.12
CA GLY A 239 -6.42 -3.84 29.59
C GLY A 239 -5.97 -2.51 28.98
N ASP A 240 -6.93 -1.80 28.39
CA ASP A 240 -6.75 -0.47 27.81
C ASP A 240 -6.44 0.55 28.92
N GLY A 241 -5.13 0.81 29.13
CA GLY A 241 -4.64 1.68 30.20
C GLY A 241 -3.49 1.11 31.04
N LEU A 242 -2.86 0.00 30.62
CA LEU A 242 -1.79 -0.69 31.36
C LEU A 242 -2.26 -1.32 32.70
N THR A 243 -3.56 -1.49 32.86
CA THR A 243 -4.14 -2.20 34.01
C THR A 243 -3.95 -3.70 33.82
N VAL A 244 -3.44 -4.36 34.85
CA VAL A 244 -3.23 -5.82 34.85
C VAL A 244 -4.52 -6.49 35.29
N ASN A 245 -5.09 -7.34 34.43
CA ASN A 245 -6.25 -8.15 34.71
C ASN A 245 -5.84 -9.63 34.77
N CYS A 246 -5.90 -10.18 35.98
CA CYS A 246 -5.57 -11.58 36.22
C CYS A 246 -6.79 -12.49 36.32
N ASP A 247 -8.00 -11.92 36.40
CA ASP A 247 -9.27 -12.62 36.61
C ASP A 247 -9.72 -13.33 35.34
N ASP A 248 -9.54 -12.69 34.18
CA ASP A 248 -9.84 -13.29 32.90
C ASP A 248 -8.77 -14.33 32.54
N ARG A 249 -9.18 -15.61 32.55
CA ARG A 249 -8.29 -16.75 32.24
C ARG A 249 -8.53 -17.37 30.87
N SER A 250 -9.59 -16.96 30.17
CA SER A 250 -9.95 -17.46 28.86
C SER A 250 -10.31 -16.32 27.92
N LEU A 251 -9.83 -16.39 26.68
CA LEU A 251 -10.17 -15.46 25.61
C LEU A 251 -10.76 -16.25 24.44
N ASP A 252 -11.90 -15.80 23.94
CA ASP A 252 -12.52 -16.38 22.76
C ASP A 252 -12.38 -15.44 21.57
N GLY A 253 -11.94 -15.98 20.43
CA GLY A 253 -11.72 -15.22 19.21
C GLY A 253 -12.27 -15.92 17.97
N VAL A 254 -12.76 -15.12 17.02
CA VAL A 254 -13.18 -15.59 15.70
C VAL A 254 -12.28 -14.95 14.66
N ILE A 255 -11.48 -15.75 13.97
CA ILE A 255 -10.45 -15.27 13.02
C ILE A 255 -10.44 -16.12 11.75
N TYR A 256 -9.78 -15.60 10.71
CA TYR A 256 -9.47 -16.39 9.53
C TYR A 256 -8.21 -17.26 9.75
N PRO A 257 -8.12 -18.44 9.12
CA PRO A 257 -6.90 -19.25 9.14
C PRO A 257 -5.65 -18.46 8.72
N GLY A 258 -4.60 -18.50 9.54
CA GLY A 258 -3.34 -17.77 9.33
C GLY A 258 -3.36 -16.31 9.76
N GLN A 259 -4.48 -15.79 10.25
CA GLN A 259 -4.57 -14.43 10.78
C GLN A 259 -3.82 -14.32 12.10
N SER A 260 -3.21 -13.15 12.32
CA SER A 260 -2.50 -12.85 13.56
C SER A 260 -3.40 -12.19 14.59
N ILE A 261 -3.27 -12.60 15.85
CA ILE A 261 -3.88 -11.92 16.99
C ILE A 261 -2.82 -11.19 17.81
N ASN A 262 -3.19 -10.03 18.36
CA ASN A 262 -2.34 -9.26 19.26
C ASN A 262 -2.90 -9.35 20.67
N LEU A 263 -2.07 -9.83 21.60
CA LEU A 263 -2.42 -9.96 23.01
C LEU A 263 -1.47 -9.12 23.86
N SER A 264 -2.03 -8.26 24.72
CA SER A 264 -1.23 -7.53 25.71
C SER A 264 -1.10 -8.37 26.97
N LEU A 265 0.13 -8.77 27.29
CA LEU A 265 0.41 -9.74 28.35
C LEU A 265 1.48 -9.21 29.31
N VAL A 266 1.42 -9.71 30.54
CA VAL A 266 2.40 -9.47 31.59
C VAL A 266 2.52 -10.71 32.48
N THR A 267 3.68 -10.91 33.09
CA THR A 267 3.89 -11.98 34.06
C THR A 267 3.89 -11.44 35.48
N VAL A 268 3.19 -12.18 36.33
CA VAL A 268 2.84 -11.74 37.68
C VAL A 268 3.39 -12.74 38.68
N GLY A 269 3.98 -12.22 39.75
CA GLY A 269 4.45 -12.95 40.92
C GLY A 269 3.41 -12.96 42.05
N VAL A 270 3.86 -13.39 43.22
CA VAL A 270 3.08 -13.35 44.46
C VAL A 270 2.67 -11.90 44.77
N CYS A 271 1.45 -11.73 45.31
CA CYS A 271 0.88 -10.42 45.64
C CYS A 271 0.70 -9.46 44.45
N GLY A 272 0.71 -9.95 43.21
CA GLY A 272 0.41 -9.13 42.03
C GLY A 272 1.61 -8.37 41.48
N GLY A 273 2.79 -8.57 42.07
CA GLY A 273 4.02 -7.90 41.64
C GLY A 273 4.45 -8.33 40.25
N ILE A 274 4.66 -7.37 39.34
CA ILE A 274 5.10 -7.64 37.97
C ILE A 274 6.57 -8.08 37.96
N SER A 275 6.88 -9.15 37.25
CA SER A 275 8.23 -9.67 37.05
C SER A 275 8.44 -10.10 35.61
N SER A 276 9.67 -10.10 35.10
CA SER A 276 9.99 -10.56 33.74
C SER A 276 10.09 -12.07 33.66
N SER A 277 9.60 -12.65 32.56
CA SER A 277 9.72 -14.07 32.25
C SER A 277 9.58 -14.32 30.75
N VAL A 278 9.98 -15.51 30.31
CA VAL A 278 9.68 -16.02 28.98
C VAL A 278 8.31 -16.72 28.99
N LEU A 279 7.45 -16.33 28.04
CA LEU A 279 6.17 -16.95 27.75
C LEU A 279 6.37 -18.23 26.93
N VAL A 280 5.55 -19.22 27.22
CA VAL A 280 5.55 -20.52 26.54
C VAL A 280 4.11 -20.84 26.14
N THR A 281 3.94 -21.31 24.91
CA THR A 281 2.66 -21.82 24.42
C THR A 281 2.58 -23.34 24.62
N SER A 282 1.41 -23.83 25.01
CA SER A 282 1.11 -25.26 25.17
C SER A 282 -0.28 -25.61 24.62
N ASP A 283 -0.57 -26.91 24.55
CA ASP A 283 -1.83 -27.47 24.06
C ASP A 283 -2.17 -27.14 22.59
N THR A 284 -1.15 -26.94 21.76
CA THR A 284 -1.28 -26.64 20.32
C THR A 284 -1.54 -27.88 19.46
N GLN A 285 -2.41 -28.81 19.91
CA GLN A 285 -2.72 -30.03 19.15
C GLN A 285 -3.83 -29.79 18.12
N SER A 286 -4.83 -28.99 18.48
CA SER A 286 -5.98 -28.64 17.61
C SER A 286 -5.70 -27.48 16.64
N LEU A 287 -4.59 -26.77 16.82
CA LEU A 287 -4.15 -25.65 15.99
C LEU A 287 -2.63 -25.44 16.11
N GLU A 288 -2.02 -24.78 15.13
CA GLU A 288 -0.59 -24.45 15.15
C GLU A 288 -0.39 -22.95 15.45
N VAL A 289 0.48 -22.63 16.42
CA VAL A 289 0.78 -21.26 16.84
C VAL A 289 2.18 -20.87 16.42
N VAL A 290 2.28 -19.88 15.55
CA VAL A 290 3.56 -19.32 15.07
C VAL A 290 3.83 -18.00 15.78
N HIS A 291 4.99 -17.91 16.42
CA HIS A 291 5.42 -16.75 17.19
C HIS A 291 6.05 -15.72 16.24
N VAL A 292 5.36 -14.58 16.03
CA VAL A 292 5.89 -13.51 15.15
C VAL A 292 7.01 -12.74 15.87
N ASN A 293 6.91 -12.59 17.19
CA ASN A 293 7.98 -11.98 17.99
C ASN A 293 9.04 -13.01 18.39
N VAL A 294 10.30 -12.71 18.08
CA VAL A 294 11.47 -13.58 18.33
C VAL A 294 11.69 -13.86 19.83
N ASN A 295 11.54 -12.83 20.67
CA ASN A 295 11.77 -12.93 22.11
C ASN A 295 10.43 -12.79 22.84
N GLN A 296 9.80 -13.93 23.13
CA GLN A 296 8.56 -14.08 23.91
C GLN A 296 8.76 -13.71 25.39
N GLU A 297 9.52 -12.64 25.68
CA GLU A 297 9.88 -12.21 27.02
C GLU A 297 9.08 -10.97 27.42
N THR A 298 8.46 -11.04 28.60
CA THR A 298 7.81 -9.92 29.26
C THR A 298 8.83 -9.04 29.98
N VAL A 299 8.48 -7.77 30.14
CA VAL A 299 9.27 -6.80 30.91
C VAL A 299 8.49 -6.40 32.17
N ARG A 300 9.02 -5.46 32.97
CA ARG A 300 8.34 -4.93 34.17
C ARG A 300 7.08 -4.09 33.87
N LYS A 301 6.46 -4.28 32.70
CA LYS A 301 5.25 -3.61 32.20
C LYS A 301 4.57 -4.49 31.16
N CYS A 302 3.30 -4.20 30.89
CA CYS A 302 2.55 -4.82 29.79
C CYS A 302 3.27 -4.68 28.46
N LYS A 303 3.24 -5.75 27.67
CA LYS A 303 3.85 -5.82 26.35
C LYS A 303 2.91 -6.57 25.40
N ASN A 304 2.82 -6.10 24.15
CA ASN A 304 2.01 -6.75 23.12
C ASN A 304 2.80 -7.85 22.44
N PHE A 305 2.15 -8.99 22.27
CA PHE A 305 2.66 -10.16 21.57
C PHE A 305 1.73 -10.54 20.43
N THR A 306 2.32 -10.86 19.28
CA THR A 306 1.60 -11.23 18.06
C THR A 306 1.76 -12.72 17.81
N TYR A 307 0.63 -13.41 17.68
CA TYR A 307 0.56 -14.85 17.42
C TYR A 307 -0.17 -15.07 16.10
N ALA A 308 0.50 -15.68 15.12
CA ALA A 308 -0.14 -16.13 13.89
C ALA A 308 -0.68 -17.55 14.11
N ILE A 309 -1.95 -17.77 13.80
CA ILE A 309 -2.64 -19.02 14.16
C ILE A 309 -3.07 -19.76 12.91
N ASN A 310 -2.48 -20.93 12.69
CA ASN A 310 -2.78 -21.83 11.59
C ASN A 310 -3.82 -22.87 12.00
N LYS A 311 -4.77 -23.13 11.09
CA LYS A 311 -5.88 -24.07 11.24
C LYS A 311 -5.41 -25.51 11.08
N ILE A 312 -5.72 -26.35 12.07
CA ILE A 312 -5.70 -27.82 11.96
C ILE A 312 -7.16 -28.31 12.01
N GLU A 313 -7.89 -27.95 13.07
CA GLU A 313 -9.32 -28.20 13.23
C GLU A 313 -10.16 -26.90 13.05
N ASN A 314 -11.49 -27.00 12.97
CA ASN A 314 -12.38 -25.83 12.81
C ASN A 314 -12.42 -24.92 14.04
N GLU A 315 -12.12 -25.48 15.20
CA GLU A 315 -11.97 -24.80 16.47
C GLU A 315 -10.77 -25.40 17.20
N GLY A 316 -10.15 -24.62 18.07
CA GLY A 316 -9.04 -25.11 18.86
C GLY A 316 -8.72 -24.19 20.00
N THR A 317 -8.00 -24.72 20.99
CA THR A 317 -7.54 -23.94 22.13
C THR A 317 -6.02 -24.06 22.24
N PHE A 318 -5.37 -23.02 22.73
CA PHE A 318 -3.99 -23.10 23.18
C PHE A 318 -3.84 -22.30 24.46
N GLN A 319 -2.82 -22.63 25.25
CA GLN A 319 -2.56 -21.94 26.51
C GLN A 319 -1.26 -21.14 26.43
N ILE A 320 -1.27 -19.94 27.00
CA ILE A 320 -0.10 -19.08 27.15
C ILE A 320 0.27 -19.05 28.63
N GLY A 321 1.44 -19.60 28.95
CA GLY A 321 1.96 -19.69 30.29
C GLY A 321 3.40 -19.23 30.38
N ILE A 322 4.05 -19.59 31.49
CA ILE A 322 5.49 -19.45 31.70
C ILE A 322 6.11 -20.83 31.86
N ARG A 323 7.41 -20.94 31.62
CA ARG A 323 8.13 -22.21 31.84
C ARG A 323 7.93 -22.69 33.29
N LYS A 324 7.64 -23.99 33.45
CA LYS A 324 7.53 -24.60 34.78
C LYS A 324 8.82 -24.40 35.57
N SER A 325 8.68 -23.93 36.80
CA SER A 325 9.74 -23.65 37.77
C SER A 325 9.29 -24.11 39.16
N ALA A 326 10.20 -24.13 40.13
CA ALA A 326 9.84 -24.45 41.52
C ALA A 326 8.79 -23.50 42.12
N ALA A 327 8.62 -22.30 41.57
CA ALA A 327 7.67 -21.29 42.08
C ALA A 327 6.23 -21.46 41.57
N ASN A 328 6.02 -22.16 40.45
CA ASN A 328 4.69 -22.30 39.82
C ASN A 328 4.23 -23.75 39.66
N ILE A 329 5.04 -24.72 40.07
CA ILE A 329 4.69 -26.13 39.98
C ILE A 329 3.49 -26.43 40.88
N GLY A 330 2.42 -26.99 40.32
CA GLY A 330 1.18 -27.30 41.03
C GLY A 330 0.15 -26.16 41.14
N LEU A 331 0.42 -24.98 40.57
CA LEU A 331 -0.58 -23.90 40.48
C LEU A 331 -1.58 -24.15 39.34
N ILE A 332 -2.86 -24.12 39.69
CA ILE A 332 -3.99 -24.24 38.75
C ILE A 332 -4.32 -22.84 38.20
N ASN A 333 -4.71 -22.77 36.93
CA ASN A 333 -5.10 -21.52 36.25
C ASN A 333 -4.00 -20.44 36.21
N SER A 334 -2.73 -20.84 36.16
CA SER A 334 -1.59 -19.90 36.00
C SER A 334 -1.35 -19.48 34.54
N GLN A 335 -2.02 -20.13 33.60
CA GLN A 335 -1.96 -19.89 32.16
C GLN A 335 -3.23 -19.21 31.66
N VAL A 336 -3.15 -18.51 30.53
CA VAL A 336 -4.30 -17.91 29.85
C VAL A 336 -4.66 -18.81 28.67
N ALA A 337 -5.88 -19.33 28.66
CA ALA A 337 -6.41 -20.10 27.55
C ALA A 337 -6.92 -19.17 26.45
N VAL A 338 -6.64 -19.49 25.20
CA VAL A 338 -7.14 -18.76 24.04
C VAL A 338 -7.88 -19.77 23.16
N SER A 339 -9.20 -19.64 23.09
CA SER A 339 -10.07 -20.44 22.24
C SER A 339 -10.33 -19.70 20.94
N ILE A 340 -10.12 -20.38 19.82
CA ILE A 340 -10.26 -19.82 18.50
C ILE A 340 -11.27 -20.65 17.71
N ARG A 341 -12.21 -19.95 17.07
CA ARG A 341 -13.08 -20.51 16.04
C ARG A 341 -12.71 -19.93 14.68
N PHE A 342 -12.37 -20.79 13.72
CA PHE A 342 -11.96 -20.36 12.39
C PHE A 342 -13.16 -20.09 11.48
N MET A 343 -13.12 -18.95 10.79
CA MET A 343 -14.02 -18.66 9.67
C MET A 343 -13.51 -19.33 8.39
N GLU A 344 -14.39 -19.50 7.41
CA GLU A 344 -13.97 -19.89 6.05
C GLU A 344 -13.12 -18.77 5.42
N CYS A 345 -12.15 -19.13 4.58
CA CYS A 345 -11.32 -18.12 3.91
C CYS A 345 -12.20 -17.21 3.04
N PRO A 346 -11.89 -15.91 2.97
CA PRO A 346 -12.61 -15.01 2.09
C PRO A 346 -12.38 -15.36 0.62
N LEU A 347 -13.29 -14.89 -0.25
CA LEU A 347 -13.25 -15.18 -1.68
C LEU A 347 -11.90 -14.80 -2.31
N GLY A 348 -11.32 -15.74 -3.05
CA GLY A 348 -10.00 -15.58 -3.68
C GLY A 348 -8.85 -16.17 -2.86
N LEU A 349 -9.09 -16.59 -1.61
CA LEU A 349 -8.12 -17.30 -0.79
C LEU A 349 -8.60 -18.73 -0.52
N ARG A 350 -7.64 -19.63 -0.31
CA ARG A 350 -7.86 -21.02 0.06
C ARG A 350 -6.92 -21.42 1.19
N VAL A 351 -7.34 -22.39 2.00
CA VAL A 351 -6.49 -22.91 3.07
C VAL A 351 -5.36 -23.75 2.48
N VAL A 352 -4.12 -23.32 2.66
CA VAL A 352 -2.90 -24.06 2.32
C VAL A 352 -2.06 -24.17 3.60
N SER A 353 -1.76 -25.40 4.02
CA SER A 353 -1.01 -25.67 5.26
C SER A 353 -1.59 -24.95 6.49
N GLY A 354 -2.92 -24.89 6.61
CA GLY A 354 -3.60 -24.26 7.74
C GLY A 354 -3.71 -22.72 7.69
N SER A 355 -3.20 -22.06 6.64
CA SER A 355 -3.30 -20.61 6.47
C SER A 355 -4.07 -20.24 5.20
N CYS A 356 -4.86 -19.16 5.23
CA CYS A 356 -5.50 -18.63 4.03
C CYS A 356 -4.45 -17.98 3.13
N GLN A 357 -4.14 -18.63 2.02
CA GLN A 357 -3.24 -18.11 0.99
C GLN A 357 -4.02 -17.81 -0.28
N CYS A 358 -3.43 -17.03 -1.21
CA CYS A 358 -4.06 -16.79 -2.51
C CYS A 358 -4.47 -18.11 -3.18
N ASP A 359 -5.63 -18.09 -3.83
CA ASP A 359 -5.94 -19.14 -4.80
C ASP A 359 -4.85 -19.22 -5.88
N ASN A 360 -4.61 -20.42 -6.39
CA ASN A 360 -3.59 -20.67 -7.41
C ASN A 360 -3.74 -19.75 -8.63
N MET A 361 -4.97 -19.44 -9.04
CA MET A 361 -5.22 -18.57 -10.20
C MET A 361 -4.80 -17.13 -9.94
N ILE A 362 -5.04 -16.62 -8.72
CA ILE A 362 -4.62 -15.27 -8.33
C ILE A 362 -3.11 -15.22 -8.15
N GLY A 363 -2.55 -16.19 -7.42
CA GLY A 363 -1.12 -16.26 -7.11
C GLY A 363 -0.23 -16.49 -8.34
N ALA A 364 -0.76 -17.00 -9.45
CA ALA A 364 -0.04 -17.16 -10.70
C ALA A 364 0.13 -15.83 -11.48
N ILE A 365 -0.63 -14.78 -11.14
CA ILE A 365 -0.54 -13.48 -11.81
C ILE A 365 0.56 -12.65 -11.15
N ASN A 366 1.51 -12.17 -11.95
CA ASN A 366 2.52 -11.24 -11.47
C ASN A 366 1.87 -9.93 -10.99
N GLY A 367 2.26 -9.49 -9.79
CA GLY A 367 1.77 -8.25 -9.19
C GLY A 367 0.56 -8.41 -8.27
N THR A 368 0.10 -9.64 -7.99
CA THR A 368 -0.91 -9.93 -6.96
C THR A 368 -0.26 -10.49 -5.69
N HIS A 369 -0.78 -10.09 -4.52
CA HIS A 369 -0.36 -10.62 -3.23
C HIS A 369 -1.53 -10.61 -2.25
N CYS A 370 -1.76 -11.71 -1.55
CA CYS A 370 -2.83 -11.82 -0.55
C CYS A 370 -2.26 -11.75 0.87
N ASP A 371 -2.88 -10.94 1.72
CA ASP A 371 -2.55 -10.82 3.13
C ASP A 371 -3.85 -10.77 3.95
N ILE A 372 -4.11 -11.86 4.68
CA ILE A 372 -5.32 -12.00 5.48
C ILE A 372 -5.40 -10.99 6.64
N ASN A 373 -4.26 -10.45 7.10
CA ASN A 373 -4.24 -9.45 8.16
C ASN A 373 -4.77 -8.08 7.70
N LYS A 374 -4.93 -7.87 6.39
CA LYS A 374 -5.51 -6.65 5.79
C LYS A 374 -7.01 -6.76 5.52
N SER A 375 -7.69 -7.74 6.11
CA SER A 375 -9.15 -7.87 6.02
C SER A 375 -9.86 -6.55 6.39
N PRO A 376 -10.87 -6.09 5.62
CA PRO A 376 -11.56 -6.81 4.55
C PRO A 376 -10.86 -6.81 3.18
N HIS A 377 -9.87 -5.95 2.94
CA HIS A 377 -9.16 -5.79 1.66
C HIS A 377 -7.89 -6.64 1.61
N HIS A 378 -8.07 -7.96 1.61
CA HIS A 378 -7.01 -8.95 1.76
C HIS A 378 -6.23 -9.25 0.46
N ILE A 379 -6.63 -8.69 -0.70
CA ILE A 379 -5.91 -8.84 -1.97
C ILE A 379 -5.28 -7.50 -2.34
N SER A 380 -3.99 -7.50 -2.62
CA SER A 380 -3.27 -6.39 -3.23
C SER A 380 -2.92 -6.74 -4.67
N ARG A 381 -3.21 -5.81 -5.58
CA ARG A 381 -3.10 -6.04 -7.03
C ARG A 381 -2.44 -4.84 -7.69
N SER A 382 -1.42 -5.10 -8.51
CA SER A 382 -0.65 -4.10 -9.26
C SER A 382 -0.46 -4.54 -10.71
N GLY A 383 -0.25 -3.58 -11.64
CA GLY A 383 -0.01 -3.87 -13.06
C GLY A 383 -1.28 -3.83 -13.93
N ASN A 384 -1.28 -4.48 -15.09
CA ASN A 384 -2.40 -4.44 -16.04
C ASN A 384 -3.29 -5.70 -15.97
N ASN A 385 -3.63 -6.18 -14.78
CA ASN A 385 -4.45 -7.38 -14.59
C ASN A 385 -5.82 -7.00 -13.97
N TRP A 386 -6.78 -7.92 -14.06
CA TRP A 386 -8.13 -7.74 -13.52
C TRP A 386 -8.63 -9.03 -12.87
N LEU A 387 -9.18 -8.89 -11.67
CA LEU A 387 -9.67 -9.99 -10.84
C LEU A 387 -11.18 -9.87 -10.62
N TYR A 388 -11.90 -10.99 -10.63
CA TYR A 388 -13.34 -11.01 -10.42
C TYR A 388 -13.81 -12.33 -9.86
N TYR A 389 -14.94 -12.30 -9.16
CA TYR A 389 -15.64 -13.49 -8.70
C TYR A 389 -16.98 -13.61 -9.43
N SER A 390 -17.16 -14.68 -10.19
CA SER A 390 -18.45 -14.97 -10.81
C SER A 390 -19.36 -15.66 -9.81
N GLN A 391 -20.45 -14.98 -9.45
CA GLN A 391 -21.49 -15.57 -8.59
C GLN A 391 -22.27 -16.69 -9.30
N GLU A 392 -22.39 -16.63 -10.64
CA GLU A 392 -23.12 -17.62 -11.43
C GLU A 392 -22.40 -18.97 -11.44
N TYR A 393 -21.07 -18.96 -11.64
CA TYR A 393 -20.25 -20.16 -11.73
C TYR A 393 -19.48 -20.48 -10.44
N GLN A 394 -19.64 -19.65 -9.39
CA GLN A 394 -18.94 -19.76 -8.09
C GLN A 394 -17.41 -19.91 -8.27
N CYS A 395 -16.82 -19.10 -9.15
CA CYS A 395 -15.41 -19.23 -9.52
C CYS A 395 -14.69 -17.87 -9.58
N VAL A 396 -13.38 -17.92 -9.33
CA VAL A 396 -12.49 -16.76 -9.46
C VAL A 396 -12.00 -16.68 -10.89
N VAL A 397 -12.17 -15.52 -11.52
CA VAL A 397 -11.66 -15.19 -12.84
C VAL A 397 -10.53 -14.21 -12.68
N ALA A 398 -9.38 -14.56 -13.23
CA ALA A 398 -8.17 -13.76 -13.14
C ALA A 398 -7.63 -13.56 -14.56
N HIS A 399 -7.59 -12.31 -15.02
CA HIS A 399 -7.21 -11.96 -16.38
C HIS A 399 -5.90 -11.16 -16.35
N THR A 400 -4.93 -11.55 -17.18
CA THR A 400 -3.57 -10.97 -17.16
C THR A 400 -3.48 -9.58 -17.78
N ASN A 401 -4.39 -9.25 -18.71
CA ASN A 401 -4.40 -7.99 -19.45
C ASN A 401 -5.78 -7.31 -19.40
N CYS A 402 -5.87 -6.11 -18.84
CA CYS A 402 -7.08 -5.31 -18.94
C CYS A 402 -7.11 -4.52 -20.27
N PRO A 403 -8.30 -4.23 -20.85
CA PRO A 403 -8.42 -3.32 -21.96
C PRO A 403 -7.76 -1.96 -21.70
N PHE A 404 -7.24 -1.34 -22.76
CA PHE A 404 -6.45 -0.10 -22.66
C PHE A 404 -7.22 1.03 -21.97
N ASP A 405 -6.65 1.57 -20.89
CA ASP A 405 -7.17 2.67 -20.04
C ASP A 405 -8.47 2.36 -19.28
N TYR A 406 -8.80 1.08 -19.09
CA TYR A 406 -10.00 0.66 -18.36
C TYR A 406 -9.72 0.35 -16.88
N CYS A 407 -8.59 -0.31 -16.60
CA CYS A 407 -8.16 -0.62 -15.24
C CYS A 407 -7.13 0.39 -14.70
N ASP A 408 -7.10 0.54 -13.38
CA ASP A 408 -6.00 1.20 -12.69
C ASP A 408 -4.76 0.30 -12.69
N THR A 409 -3.61 0.84 -13.07
CA THR A 409 -2.32 0.12 -13.07
C THR A 409 -1.56 0.25 -11.75
N SER A 410 -2.02 1.14 -10.87
CA SER A 410 -1.47 1.36 -9.53
C SER A 410 -1.75 0.19 -8.57
N THR A 411 -1.15 0.21 -7.38
CA THR A 411 -1.42 -0.83 -6.38
C THR A 411 -2.76 -0.56 -5.71
N VAL A 412 -3.73 -1.44 -5.94
CA VAL A 412 -5.08 -1.37 -5.37
C VAL A 412 -5.25 -2.49 -4.36
N HIS A 413 -5.84 -2.16 -3.20
CA HIS A 413 -6.26 -3.12 -2.19
C HIS A 413 -7.75 -3.37 -2.33
N LEU A 414 -8.15 -4.63 -2.51
CA LEU A 414 -9.52 -5.00 -2.83
C LEU A 414 -9.94 -6.30 -2.13
N SER A 415 -11.25 -6.51 -2.10
CA SER A 415 -11.87 -7.81 -1.92
C SER A 415 -12.56 -8.18 -3.24
N LEU A 416 -12.69 -9.48 -3.55
CA LEU A 416 -13.39 -9.88 -4.79
C LEU A 416 -14.88 -9.53 -4.79
N ASN A 417 -15.46 -9.18 -3.64
CA ASN A 417 -16.82 -8.65 -3.54
C ASN A 417 -16.92 -7.22 -4.10
N GLU A 418 -15.83 -6.47 -4.06
CA GLU A 418 -15.72 -5.08 -4.52
C GLU A 418 -14.73 -4.97 -5.70
N SER A 419 -14.88 -5.87 -6.67
CA SER A 419 -13.97 -5.98 -7.83
C SER A 419 -13.86 -4.69 -8.67
N ASP A 420 -14.88 -3.82 -8.63
CA ASP A 420 -14.92 -2.56 -9.38
C ASP A 420 -13.89 -1.51 -8.91
N LEU A 421 -13.29 -1.67 -7.72
CA LEU A 421 -12.22 -0.78 -7.23
C LEU A 421 -10.96 -0.82 -8.12
N GLN A 422 -10.83 -1.83 -8.97
CA GLN A 422 -9.73 -1.97 -9.94
C GLN A 422 -9.93 -1.09 -11.18
N CYS A 423 -11.11 -0.52 -11.36
CA CYS A 423 -11.50 0.21 -12.56
C CYS A 423 -11.17 1.70 -12.45
N ARG A 424 -10.76 2.29 -13.58
CA ARG A 424 -10.45 3.72 -13.69
C ARG A 424 -11.64 4.48 -14.28
N ASN A 425 -11.66 5.81 -14.15
CA ASN A 425 -12.55 6.70 -14.90
C ASN A 425 -14.05 6.41 -14.75
N GLY A 426 -14.50 5.99 -13.56
CA GLY A 426 -15.92 5.69 -13.30
C GLY A 426 -16.44 4.43 -14.00
N ARG A 427 -15.54 3.54 -14.44
CA ARG A 427 -15.89 2.27 -15.06
C ARG A 427 -16.19 1.18 -14.02
N SER A 428 -16.85 0.12 -14.44
CA SER A 428 -17.26 -1.01 -13.60
C SER A 428 -17.51 -2.27 -14.44
N GLY A 429 -17.77 -3.39 -13.77
CA GLY A 429 -18.18 -4.65 -14.39
C GLY A 429 -17.01 -5.44 -14.98
N ILE A 430 -17.34 -6.43 -15.82
CA ILE A 430 -16.37 -7.38 -16.35
C ILE A 430 -15.32 -6.65 -17.18
N LEU A 431 -14.04 -6.84 -16.81
CA LEU A 431 -12.89 -6.14 -17.40
C LEU A 431 -13.04 -4.60 -17.43
N CYS A 432 -13.79 -4.04 -16.48
CA CYS A 432 -14.13 -2.62 -16.42
C CYS A 432 -14.81 -2.10 -17.71
N GLY A 433 -15.51 -2.98 -18.43
CA GLY A 433 -16.14 -2.67 -19.71
C GLY A 433 -17.33 -1.71 -19.61
N GLY A 434 -18.04 -1.75 -18.47
CA GLY A 434 -19.23 -0.95 -18.19
C GLY A 434 -18.93 0.38 -17.49
N CYS A 435 -19.99 1.14 -17.24
CA CYS A 435 -19.97 2.35 -16.42
C CYS A 435 -20.68 2.07 -15.09
N GLN A 436 -20.23 2.74 -14.02
CA GLN A 436 -20.89 2.66 -12.72
C GLN A 436 -22.37 3.08 -12.83
N PRO A 437 -23.25 2.55 -11.95
CA PRO A 437 -24.66 2.90 -11.97
C PRO A 437 -24.89 4.42 -11.95
N GLY A 438 -25.66 4.94 -12.90
CA GLY A 438 -25.93 6.37 -13.06
C GLY A 438 -24.92 7.15 -13.91
N LEU A 439 -23.84 6.52 -14.37
CA LEU A 439 -22.89 7.08 -15.34
C LEU A 439 -23.13 6.52 -16.74
N SER A 440 -22.66 7.22 -17.76
CA SER A 440 -22.71 6.82 -19.17
C SER A 440 -21.37 7.10 -19.85
N LEU A 441 -21.08 6.38 -20.92
CA LEU A 441 -19.84 6.53 -21.68
C LEU A 441 -19.85 7.87 -22.43
N MET A 442 -18.71 8.55 -22.50
CA MET A 442 -18.56 9.75 -23.34
C MET A 442 -18.24 9.41 -24.79
N LEU A 443 -18.80 10.17 -25.74
CA LEU A 443 -18.68 9.87 -27.18
C LEU A 443 -17.23 10.00 -27.69
N GLY A 444 -16.44 10.92 -27.13
CA GLY A 444 -15.05 11.18 -27.52
C GLY A 444 -13.97 10.57 -26.62
N SER A 445 -14.32 9.83 -25.56
CA SER A 445 -13.34 9.23 -24.64
C SER A 445 -13.76 7.85 -24.13
N ASN A 446 -12.90 7.23 -23.33
CA ASN A 446 -13.15 5.98 -22.60
C ASN A 446 -13.57 6.25 -21.14
N GLN A 447 -14.03 7.46 -20.84
CA GLN A 447 -14.43 7.85 -19.48
C GLN A 447 -15.95 7.76 -19.33
N CYS A 448 -16.39 7.38 -18.13
CA CYS A 448 -17.80 7.36 -17.76
C CYS A 448 -18.12 8.60 -16.91
N GLN A 449 -19.17 9.31 -17.27
CA GLN A 449 -19.63 10.52 -16.56
C GLN A 449 -21.16 10.55 -16.50
N ALA A 450 -21.72 11.31 -15.56
CA ALA A 450 -23.16 11.55 -15.51
C ALA A 450 -23.59 12.38 -16.74
N CYS A 451 -24.40 11.79 -17.61
CA CYS A 451 -24.85 12.42 -18.85
C CYS A 451 -26.34 12.77 -18.79
N SER A 452 -26.72 13.91 -19.38
CA SER A 452 -28.10 14.35 -19.59
C SER A 452 -28.48 14.23 -21.07
N ASN A 453 -29.78 14.33 -21.39
CA ASN A 453 -30.28 14.29 -22.76
C ASN A 453 -30.27 15.66 -23.48
N GLU A 454 -29.71 16.70 -22.87
CA GLU A 454 -29.70 18.06 -23.43
C GLU A 454 -28.86 18.17 -24.71
N TYR A 455 -27.79 17.38 -24.76
CA TYR A 455 -26.84 17.31 -25.87
C TYR A 455 -27.35 16.52 -27.08
N LEU A 456 -28.56 15.95 -27.03
CA LEU A 456 -29.19 15.34 -28.20
C LEU A 456 -29.39 16.36 -29.34
N SER A 457 -29.50 17.65 -28.99
CA SER A 457 -29.54 18.76 -29.95
C SER A 457 -28.31 18.84 -30.88
N LEU A 458 -27.16 18.27 -30.47
CA LEU A 458 -25.95 18.18 -31.32
C LEU A 458 -26.19 17.37 -32.60
N VAL A 459 -27.20 16.50 -32.66
CA VAL A 459 -27.59 15.80 -33.90
C VAL A 459 -27.84 16.81 -35.02
N ALA A 460 -28.57 17.90 -34.74
CA ALA A 460 -28.85 18.93 -35.73
C ALA A 460 -27.55 19.64 -36.18
N ALA A 461 -26.64 19.91 -35.24
CA ALA A 461 -25.34 20.48 -35.54
C ALA A 461 -24.50 19.54 -36.43
N PHE A 462 -24.51 18.22 -36.18
CA PHE A 462 -23.81 17.23 -37.00
C PHE A 462 -24.40 17.10 -38.40
N MET A 463 -25.73 17.20 -38.55
CA MET A 463 -26.37 17.25 -39.87
C MET A 463 -25.90 18.47 -40.67
N ILE A 464 -25.89 19.65 -40.04
CA ILE A 464 -25.41 20.88 -40.69
C ILE A 464 -23.91 20.78 -41.01
N ALA A 465 -23.10 20.26 -40.09
CA ALA A 465 -21.67 20.08 -40.28
C ALA A 465 -21.35 19.10 -41.42
N GLY A 466 -22.12 18.02 -41.57
CA GLY A 466 -21.99 17.08 -42.69
C GLY A 466 -22.26 17.75 -44.05
N ILE A 467 -23.33 18.55 -44.15
CA ILE A 467 -23.60 19.34 -45.36
C ILE A 467 -22.47 20.33 -45.64
N ALA A 468 -22.02 21.06 -44.61
CA ALA A 468 -20.92 22.01 -44.73
C ALA A 468 -19.62 21.33 -45.17
N LEU A 469 -19.33 20.13 -44.65
CA LEU A 469 -18.17 19.32 -45.03
C LEU A 469 -18.24 18.92 -46.52
N VAL A 470 -19.38 18.45 -47.00
CA VAL A 470 -19.56 18.10 -48.42
C VAL A 470 -19.36 19.33 -49.32
N VAL A 471 -19.95 20.47 -48.96
CA VAL A 471 -19.77 21.74 -49.70
C VAL A 471 -18.30 22.18 -49.68
N PHE A 472 -17.64 22.08 -48.53
CA PHE A 472 -16.22 22.41 -48.37
C PHE A 472 -15.32 21.53 -49.26
N LEU A 473 -15.57 20.22 -49.30
CA LEU A 473 -14.83 19.29 -50.16
C LEU A 473 -15.01 19.63 -51.65
N MET A 474 -16.21 20.01 -52.06
CA MET A 474 -16.50 20.44 -53.44
C MET A 474 -15.76 21.75 -53.81
N VAL A 475 -15.83 22.78 -52.96
CA VAL A 475 -15.21 24.09 -53.24
C VAL A 475 -13.69 24.01 -53.28
N SER A 476 -13.12 23.23 -52.35
CA SER A 476 -11.68 23.16 -52.11
C SER A 476 -10.96 22.22 -53.08
N LYS A 477 -11.68 21.46 -53.92
CA LYS A 477 -11.12 20.40 -54.78
C LYS A 477 -10.25 19.40 -53.99
N LEU A 478 -10.55 19.23 -52.71
CA LEU A 478 -9.88 18.33 -51.76
C LEU A 478 -10.41 16.91 -51.91
N ALA A 479 -10.52 16.45 -53.15
CA ALA A 479 -11.01 15.11 -53.45
C ALA A 479 -9.84 14.12 -53.53
N VAL A 480 -10.11 12.87 -53.16
CA VAL A 480 -9.22 11.71 -53.42
C VAL A 480 -8.79 11.68 -54.89
N SER A 481 -9.65 12.16 -55.80
CA SER A 481 -9.38 12.30 -57.24
C SER A 481 -8.25 13.27 -57.59
N SER A 482 -7.95 14.26 -56.74
CA SER A 482 -6.82 15.18 -56.91
C SER A 482 -5.51 14.60 -56.37
N GLY A 483 -5.55 13.48 -55.63
CA GLY A 483 -4.38 12.80 -55.07
C GLY A 483 -3.66 13.50 -53.92
N SER A 484 -4.05 14.72 -53.54
CA SER A 484 -3.31 15.55 -52.57
C SER A 484 -3.51 15.16 -51.09
N ILE A 485 -4.47 14.29 -50.77
CA ILE A 485 -4.87 13.99 -49.38
C ILE A 485 -4.60 12.52 -48.98
N ASN A 486 -4.37 11.63 -49.95
CA ASN A 486 -4.26 10.18 -49.68
C ASN A 486 -3.14 9.83 -48.69
N GLY A 487 -1.98 10.45 -48.83
CA GLY A 487 -0.86 10.28 -47.88
C GLY A 487 -1.19 10.79 -46.48
N LEU A 488 -1.90 11.93 -46.36
CA LEU A 488 -2.32 12.49 -45.08
C LEU A 488 -3.38 11.61 -44.39
N LEU A 489 -4.35 11.09 -45.13
CA LEU A 489 -5.34 10.16 -44.59
C LEU A 489 -4.67 8.90 -44.07
N PHE A 490 -3.74 8.31 -44.84
CA PHE A 490 -2.98 7.15 -44.39
C PHE A 490 -2.21 7.45 -43.10
N TYR A 491 -1.50 8.59 -43.03
CA TYR A 491 -0.83 9.05 -41.82
C TYR A 491 -1.80 9.15 -40.62
N ALA A 492 -2.92 9.85 -40.77
CA ALA A 492 -3.88 10.07 -39.68
C ALA A 492 -4.55 8.78 -39.23
N ASN A 493 -4.86 7.86 -40.16
CA ASN A 493 -5.42 6.55 -39.85
C ASN A 493 -4.44 5.72 -39.01
N VAL A 494 -3.15 5.68 -39.40
CA VAL A 494 -2.13 4.89 -38.67
C VAL A 494 -1.83 5.50 -37.30
N VAL A 495 -1.75 6.82 -37.19
CA VAL A 495 -1.58 7.51 -35.90
C VAL A 495 -2.75 7.20 -34.96
N LYS A 496 -4.00 7.25 -35.46
CA LYS A 496 -5.18 6.93 -34.65
C LYS A 496 -5.24 5.45 -34.24
N LEU A 497 -4.84 4.54 -35.13
CA LEU A 497 -4.77 3.10 -34.84
C LEU A 497 -3.76 2.77 -33.73
N ASN A 498 -2.69 3.55 -33.58
CA ASN A 498 -1.65 3.35 -32.58
C ASN A 498 -1.65 4.41 -31.46
N GLU A 499 -2.81 5.04 -31.22
CA GLU A 499 -2.97 6.13 -30.25
C GLU A 499 -2.46 5.74 -28.84
N ALA A 500 -2.72 4.50 -28.42
CA ALA A 500 -2.31 3.96 -27.13
C ALA A 500 -0.79 3.99 -26.88
N ALA A 501 0.02 3.62 -27.90
CA ALA A 501 1.47 3.63 -27.79
C ALA A 501 2.07 5.03 -28.01
N LEU A 502 1.38 5.87 -28.79
CA LEU A 502 1.85 7.20 -29.19
C LEU A 502 1.53 8.29 -28.15
N PHE A 503 0.48 8.13 -27.35
CA PHE A 503 0.03 9.10 -26.34
C PHE A 503 0.02 8.54 -24.90
N SER A 504 1.09 7.85 -24.50
CA SER A 504 1.20 7.24 -23.16
C SER A 504 1.05 8.23 -22.00
N ASN A 505 1.42 9.50 -22.19
CA ASN A 505 1.42 10.54 -21.14
C ASN A 505 0.31 11.60 -21.34
N GLY A 506 -0.71 11.27 -22.12
CA GLY A 506 -1.79 12.19 -22.48
C GLY A 506 -1.53 12.96 -23.78
N SER A 507 -2.61 13.25 -24.50
CA SER A 507 -2.60 13.95 -25.79
C SER A 507 -2.86 15.45 -25.63
N ILE A 508 -2.22 16.27 -26.48
CA ILE A 508 -2.61 17.68 -26.62
C ILE A 508 -3.98 17.74 -27.31
N PRO A 509 -5.02 18.32 -26.67
CA PRO A 509 -6.41 18.22 -27.15
C PRO A 509 -6.61 18.70 -28.59
N VAL A 510 -5.93 19.77 -29.00
CA VAL A 510 -6.07 20.36 -30.35
C VAL A 510 -5.51 19.43 -31.43
N LEU A 511 -4.40 18.74 -31.16
CA LEU A 511 -3.74 17.88 -32.13
C LEU A 511 -4.47 16.52 -32.27
N SER A 512 -4.96 15.96 -31.17
CA SER A 512 -5.78 14.75 -31.22
C SER A 512 -7.13 14.99 -31.90
N GLN A 513 -7.75 16.15 -31.67
CA GLN A 513 -8.97 16.57 -32.35
C GLN A 513 -8.80 16.64 -33.87
N PHE A 514 -7.66 17.15 -34.35
CA PHE A 514 -7.35 17.20 -35.77
C PHE A 514 -7.24 15.81 -36.41
N ILE A 515 -6.52 14.89 -35.75
CA ILE A 515 -6.42 13.50 -36.22
C ILE A 515 -7.80 12.82 -36.18
N ALA A 516 -8.61 13.08 -35.16
CA ALA A 516 -9.97 12.57 -35.08
C ALA A 516 -10.83 13.05 -36.26
N TRP A 517 -10.79 14.35 -36.60
CA TRP A 517 -11.52 14.91 -37.73
C TRP A 517 -11.09 14.32 -39.09
N LEU A 518 -9.80 14.08 -39.30
CA LEU A 518 -9.31 13.41 -40.52
C LEU A 518 -9.82 11.96 -40.62
N ASN A 519 -10.09 11.32 -39.49
CA ASN A 519 -10.68 9.99 -39.41
C ASN A 519 -12.22 10.01 -39.42
N LEU A 520 -12.85 11.17 -39.61
CA LEU A 520 -14.30 11.38 -39.48
C LEU A 520 -14.85 10.98 -38.10
N ASP A 521 -14.00 11.03 -37.09
CA ASP A 521 -14.39 10.89 -35.69
C ASP A 521 -14.69 12.27 -35.10
N LEU A 522 -15.60 12.31 -34.13
CA LEU A 522 -16.08 13.57 -33.56
C LEU A 522 -15.00 14.28 -32.75
N GLY A 523 -14.11 13.50 -32.11
CA GLY A 523 -12.94 13.96 -31.37
C GLY A 523 -13.21 14.80 -30.12
N ILE A 524 -14.44 15.29 -29.93
CA ILE A 524 -14.86 16.09 -28.78
C ILE A 524 -15.40 15.14 -27.70
N GLN A 525 -14.91 15.29 -26.47
CA GLN A 525 -15.44 14.57 -25.32
C GLN A 525 -16.77 15.19 -24.90
N THR A 526 -17.89 14.57 -25.28
CA THR A 526 -19.23 15.02 -24.90
C THR A 526 -20.08 13.87 -24.33
N CYS A 527 -20.91 14.23 -23.36
CA CYS A 527 -21.99 13.39 -22.85
C CYS A 527 -23.19 13.53 -23.78
N PHE A 528 -23.42 12.55 -24.66
CA PHE A 528 -24.40 12.70 -25.74
C PHE A 528 -25.85 12.45 -25.28
N PHE A 529 -26.10 11.33 -24.59
CA PHE A 529 -27.38 11.02 -23.93
C PHE A 529 -27.17 10.03 -22.78
N ASN A 530 -28.16 9.90 -21.90
CA ASN A 530 -28.13 8.96 -20.78
C ASN A 530 -28.31 7.50 -21.25
N GLY A 531 -27.39 6.62 -20.87
CA GLY A 531 -27.36 5.22 -21.29
C GLY A 531 -26.50 4.96 -22.52
N LEU A 532 -25.65 5.92 -22.94
CA LEU A 532 -24.67 5.68 -24.00
C LEU A 532 -23.64 4.64 -23.52
N ASP A 533 -23.49 3.56 -24.28
CA ASP A 533 -22.49 2.51 -24.07
C ASP A 533 -21.60 2.34 -25.32
N SER A 534 -20.67 1.39 -25.26
CA SER A 534 -19.77 1.08 -26.39
C SER A 534 -20.52 0.60 -27.63
N TYR A 535 -21.68 -0.05 -27.46
CA TYR A 535 -22.51 -0.55 -28.56
C TYR A 535 -23.11 0.63 -29.34
N TRP A 536 -23.79 1.56 -28.65
CA TRP A 536 -24.35 2.75 -29.26
C TRP A 536 -23.30 3.67 -29.86
N LYS A 537 -22.16 3.85 -29.18
CA LYS A 537 -21.03 4.63 -29.69
C LYS A 537 -20.56 4.12 -31.06
N THR A 538 -20.46 2.80 -31.21
CA THR A 538 -20.06 2.17 -32.48
C THR A 538 -21.11 2.40 -33.59
N TRP A 539 -22.40 2.24 -33.27
CA TRP A 539 -23.48 2.50 -34.22
C TRP A 539 -23.56 3.95 -34.68
N LEU A 540 -23.32 4.92 -33.78
CA LEU A 540 -23.28 6.34 -34.14
C LEU A 540 -22.18 6.65 -35.16
N GLN A 541 -21.00 6.03 -35.04
CA GLN A 541 -19.93 6.16 -36.02
C GLN A 541 -20.32 5.60 -37.39
N PHE A 542 -20.98 4.45 -37.44
CA PHE A 542 -21.49 3.88 -38.70
C PHE A 542 -22.60 4.73 -39.32
N ALA A 543 -23.53 5.24 -38.50
CA ALA A 543 -24.65 6.06 -38.96
C ALA A 543 -24.16 7.37 -39.61
N PHE A 544 -23.16 8.03 -39.02
CA PHE A 544 -22.58 9.25 -39.58
C PHE A 544 -21.92 9.01 -40.94
N LEU A 545 -21.19 7.90 -41.10
CA LEU A 545 -20.59 7.55 -42.38
C LEU A 545 -21.67 7.29 -43.43
N LEU A 546 -22.68 6.49 -43.11
CA LEU A 546 -23.81 6.19 -44.01
C LEU A 546 -24.56 7.46 -44.42
N TYR A 547 -24.74 8.40 -43.50
CA TYR A 547 -25.33 9.71 -43.77
C TYR A 547 -24.56 10.50 -44.83
N ILE A 548 -23.23 10.57 -44.74
CA ILE A 548 -22.39 11.26 -45.76
C ILE A 548 -22.53 10.56 -47.13
N TRP A 549 -22.53 9.23 -47.17
CA TRP A 549 -22.74 8.48 -48.42
C TRP A 549 -24.11 8.77 -49.04
N LEU A 550 -25.15 8.88 -48.22
CA LEU A 550 -26.51 9.21 -48.66
C LEU A 550 -26.57 10.65 -49.22
N LEU A 551 -25.93 11.63 -48.56
CA LEU A 551 -25.83 13.00 -49.07
C LEU A 551 -25.14 13.06 -50.44
N ILE A 552 -24.02 12.35 -50.62
CA ILE A 552 -23.30 12.28 -51.90
C ILE A 552 -24.21 11.65 -52.98
N GLY A 553 -24.90 10.56 -52.65
CA GLY A 553 -25.87 9.90 -53.54
C GLY A 553 -27.00 10.84 -53.98
N ILE A 554 -27.59 11.60 -53.04
CA ILE A 554 -28.62 12.60 -53.34
C ILE A 554 -28.08 13.67 -54.29
N ILE A 555 -26.86 14.17 -54.05
CA ILE A 555 -26.27 15.20 -54.93
C ILE A 555 -26.03 14.65 -56.33
N ILE A 556 -25.54 13.40 -56.46
CA ILE A 556 -25.33 12.75 -57.76
C ILE A 556 -26.65 12.62 -58.53
N ILE A 557 -27.70 12.10 -57.87
CA ILE A 557 -29.03 11.95 -58.49
C ILE A 557 -29.62 13.32 -58.85
N GLY A 558 -29.47 14.32 -57.97
CA GLY A 558 -29.93 15.69 -58.18
C GLY A 558 -29.22 16.40 -59.35
N CYS A 559 -27.93 16.14 -59.55
CA CYS A 559 -27.17 16.65 -60.68
C CYS A 559 -27.64 16.03 -62.02
N ASN A 560 -28.07 14.77 -62.01
CA ASN A 560 -28.59 14.10 -63.21
C ASN A 560 -29.96 14.67 -63.66
N HIS A 561 -30.78 15.11 -62.71
CA HIS A 561 -32.13 15.62 -63.00
C HIS A 561 -32.24 17.13 -63.21
N SER A 562 -31.24 17.94 -62.80
CA SER A 562 -31.32 19.41 -62.88
C SER A 562 -30.09 20.06 -63.50
N ALA A 563 -30.28 20.65 -64.68
CA ALA A 563 -29.25 21.42 -65.39
C ALA A 563 -28.78 22.68 -64.64
N ARG A 564 -29.51 23.13 -63.60
CA ARG A 564 -29.08 24.23 -62.71
C ARG A 564 -28.13 23.72 -61.61
N LEU A 565 -28.40 22.56 -61.02
CA LEU A 565 -27.49 21.92 -60.06
C LEU A 565 -26.22 21.42 -60.74
N ALA A 566 -26.33 20.86 -61.95
CA ALA A 566 -25.18 20.46 -62.76
C ALA A 566 -24.28 21.67 -63.08
N ARG A 567 -24.86 22.84 -63.36
CA ARG A 567 -24.10 24.09 -63.56
C ARG A 567 -23.40 24.58 -62.28
N LEU A 568 -24.01 24.40 -61.11
CA LEU A 568 -23.42 24.77 -59.82
C LEU A 568 -22.25 23.84 -59.44
N CYS A 569 -22.34 22.54 -59.80
CA CYS A 569 -21.28 21.55 -59.60
C CYS A 569 -20.15 21.66 -60.64
N GLY A 570 -20.29 22.56 -61.63
CA GLY A 570 -19.34 22.75 -62.73
C GLY A 570 -19.51 21.72 -63.83
N ASN A 571 -19.05 22.05 -65.04
CA ASN A 571 -19.18 21.23 -66.27
C ASN A 571 -18.43 19.88 -66.22
N ASN A 572 -17.88 19.53 -65.06
CA ASN A 572 -17.37 18.21 -64.76
C ASN A 572 -18.37 17.58 -63.80
N GLY A 573 -19.40 16.91 -64.35
CA GLY A 573 -20.15 15.93 -63.57
C GLY A 573 -19.14 15.07 -62.82
N VAL A 574 -19.41 14.81 -61.53
CA VAL A 574 -18.54 14.04 -60.63
C VAL A 574 -17.90 12.92 -61.44
N PRO A 575 -16.56 12.91 -61.63
CA PRO A 575 -15.92 11.83 -62.36
C PRO A 575 -16.45 10.52 -61.78
N PRO A 576 -16.85 9.54 -62.62
CA PRO A 576 -17.28 8.24 -62.15
C PRO A 576 -16.38 7.79 -61.00
N PHE A 577 -16.93 7.16 -59.96
CA PHE A 577 -16.17 6.77 -58.76
C PHE A 577 -14.80 6.14 -59.08
N ILE A 578 -14.71 5.40 -60.19
CA ILE A 578 -13.49 4.80 -60.75
C ILE A 578 -12.45 5.85 -61.22
N ASP A 579 -12.86 6.93 -61.87
CA ASP A 579 -11.97 8.03 -62.28
C ASP A 579 -11.48 8.83 -61.08
N ALA A 580 -12.31 8.96 -60.04
CA ALA A 580 -11.87 9.51 -58.77
C ALA A 580 -10.83 8.62 -58.06
N TYR A 581 -10.91 7.30 -58.28
CA TYR A 581 -10.02 6.32 -57.68
C TYR A 581 -8.69 6.16 -58.43
N THR A 582 -8.69 6.40 -59.74
CA THR A 582 -7.55 6.13 -60.64
C THR A 582 -6.91 7.39 -61.24
N GLY A 583 -7.60 8.53 -61.20
CA GLY A 583 -7.24 9.77 -61.92
C GLY A 583 -5.87 10.40 -61.62
N PRO A 584 -5.36 10.44 -60.37
CA PRO A 584 -4.10 11.14 -60.08
C PRO A 584 -2.85 10.30 -60.41
N TYR A 585 -3.02 9.01 -60.71
CA TYR A 585 -1.93 8.05 -60.89
C TYR A 585 -1.54 7.86 -62.36
N LYS A 586 -0.30 7.42 -62.60
CA LYS A 586 0.08 6.88 -63.92
C LYS A 586 -0.67 5.58 -64.15
N ASP A 587 -0.90 5.22 -65.41
CA ASP A 587 -1.77 4.08 -65.76
C ASP A 587 -1.31 2.75 -65.15
N GLN A 588 0.00 2.57 -64.98
CA GLN A 588 0.60 1.39 -64.35
C GLN A 588 0.42 1.33 -62.81
N TYR A 589 0.00 2.41 -62.15
CA TYR A 589 -0.13 2.50 -60.69
C TYR A 589 -1.56 2.77 -60.21
N ARG A 590 -2.57 2.51 -61.05
CA ARG A 590 -4.00 2.68 -60.69
C ARG A 590 -4.43 1.86 -59.46
N TYR A 591 -3.67 0.84 -59.06
CA TYR A 591 -3.93 0.03 -57.87
C TYR A 591 -3.50 0.68 -56.54
N TRP A 592 -2.80 1.82 -56.56
CA TRP A 592 -2.13 2.39 -55.38
C TRP A 592 -3.06 2.71 -54.20
N THR A 593 -4.20 3.37 -54.46
CA THR A 593 -5.20 3.63 -53.40
C THR A 593 -5.73 2.34 -52.78
N GLY A 594 -5.96 1.32 -53.60
CA GLY A 594 -6.40 -0.01 -53.14
C GLY A 594 -5.34 -0.67 -52.25
N LEU A 595 -4.07 -0.56 -52.62
CA LEU A 595 -2.95 -1.06 -51.81
C LEU A 595 -2.89 -0.37 -50.43
N LEU A 596 -3.05 0.95 -50.36
CA LEU A 596 -3.08 1.69 -49.09
C LEU A 596 -4.26 1.26 -48.20
N LEU A 597 -5.43 0.97 -48.77
CA LEU A 597 -6.57 0.45 -48.03
C LEU A 597 -6.34 -0.98 -47.51
N ILE A 598 -5.75 -1.86 -48.33
CA ILE A 598 -5.42 -3.23 -47.91
C ILE A 598 -4.40 -3.21 -46.78
N ILE A 599 -3.35 -2.39 -46.90
CA ILE A 599 -2.35 -2.22 -45.84
C ILE A 599 -3.01 -1.68 -44.57
N ARG A 600 -3.95 -0.74 -44.68
CA ARG A 600 -4.71 -0.26 -43.53
C ARG A 600 -5.49 -1.39 -42.87
N LEU A 601 -6.19 -2.22 -43.63
CA LEU A 601 -6.95 -3.35 -43.10
C LEU A 601 -6.02 -4.34 -42.36
N LEU A 602 -4.86 -4.65 -42.95
CA LEU A 602 -3.84 -5.51 -42.35
C LEU A 602 -3.24 -4.90 -41.07
N LEU A 603 -2.94 -3.60 -41.07
CA LEU A 603 -2.43 -2.92 -39.88
C LEU A 603 -3.47 -2.92 -38.76
N THR A 604 -4.75 -2.67 -39.07
CA THR A 604 -5.83 -2.71 -38.08
C THR A 604 -5.97 -4.10 -37.45
N THR A 605 -5.94 -5.18 -38.25
CA THR A 605 -6.05 -6.55 -37.71
C THR A 605 -4.85 -6.92 -36.86
N VAL A 606 -3.63 -6.56 -37.29
CA VAL A 606 -2.41 -6.80 -36.52
C VAL A 606 -2.44 -6.00 -35.21
N PHE A 607 -2.74 -4.70 -35.26
CA PHE A 607 -2.75 -3.83 -34.08
C PHE A 607 -3.85 -4.19 -33.09
N SER A 608 -4.98 -4.71 -33.55
CA SER A 608 -6.02 -5.24 -32.66
C SER A 608 -5.46 -6.34 -31.74
N TYR A 609 -4.54 -7.17 -32.23
CA TYR A 609 -3.89 -8.21 -31.44
C TYR A 609 -2.69 -7.71 -30.63
N THR A 610 -1.81 -6.92 -31.26
CA THR A 610 -0.53 -6.51 -30.65
C THR A 610 -0.68 -5.40 -29.61
N THR A 611 -1.67 -4.51 -29.75
CA THR A 611 -1.89 -3.42 -28.77
C THR A 611 -2.24 -3.93 -27.38
N GLY A 612 -2.90 -5.09 -27.28
CA GLY A 612 -3.24 -5.72 -25.99
C GLY A 612 -2.13 -6.58 -25.38
N THR A 613 -1.05 -6.85 -26.10
CA THR A 613 0.04 -7.74 -25.66
C THR A 613 1.37 -7.01 -25.54
N ILE A 614 1.82 -6.37 -26.62
CA ILE A 614 3.11 -5.68 -26.73
C ILE A 614 2.94 -4.45 -27.65
N PRO A 615 2.43 -3.32 -27.14
CA PRO A 615 2.15 -2.13 -27.96
C PRO A 615 3.41 -1.52 -28.60
N GLU A 616 4.60 -1.81 -28.08
CA GLU A 616 5.88 -1.31 -28.59
C GLU A 616 6.19 -1.87 -29.99
N ILE A 617 5.76 -3.11 -30.28
CA ILE A 617 5.97 -3.75 -31.58
C ILE A 617 5.29 -2.98 -32.71
N ASN A 618 4.16 -2.32 -32.41
CA ASN A 618 3.42 -1.52 -33.41
C ASN A 618 4.31 -0.45 -34.02
N ASN A 619 5.16 0.22 -33.24
CA ASN A 619 6.05 1.26 -33.73
C ASN A 619 7.06 0.72 -34.77
N TYR A 620 7.61 -0.47 -34.55
CA TYR A 620 8.50 -1.12 -35.51
C TYR A 620 7.76 -1.52 -36.79
N ILE A 621 6.54 -2.06 -36.66
CA ILE A 621 5.70 -2.41 -37.82
C ILE A 621 5.39 -1.16 -38.66
N ILE A 622 5.01 -0.05 -38.03
CA ILE A 622 4.74 1.23 -38.73
C ILE A 622 6.00 1.69 -39.48
N ALA A 623 7.17 1.67 -38.84
CA ALA A 623 8.41 2.10 -39.46
C ALA A 623 8.78 1.26 -40.70
N VAL A 624 8.63 -0.07 -40.61
CA VAL A 624 8.90 -0.99 -41.72
C VAL A 624 7.90 -0.76 -42.87
N VAL A 625 6.60 -0.67 -42.57
CA VAL A 625 5.57 -0.43 -43.59
C VAL A 625 5.77 0.93 -44.25
N ALA A 626 6.10 1.98 -43.49
CA ALA A 626 6.40 3.29 -44.03
C ALA A 626 7.63 3.25 -44.97
N ALA A 627 8.69 2.52 -44.62
CA ALA A 627 9.87 2.36 -45.46
C ALA A 627 9.57 1.60 -46.77
N ILE A 628 8.78 0.52 -46.70
CA ILE A 628 8.35 -0.25 -47.88
C ILE A 628 7.50 0.63 -48.80
N LEU A 629 6.53 1.36 -48.23
CA LEU A 629 5.68 2.27 -48.98
C LEU A 629 6.49 3.41 -49.61
N LEU A 630 7.46 3.98 -48.89
CA LEU A 630 8.34 5.03 -49.42
C LEU A 630 9.19 4.53 -50.60
N TYR A 631 9.65 3.29 -50.54
CA TYR A 631 10.38 2.68 -51.66
C TYR A 631 9.46 2.49 -52.89
N LYS A 632 8.22 2.04 -52.67
CA LYS A 632 7.24 1.75 -53.72
C LYS A 632 6.54 2.98 -54.29
N SER A 633 6.44 4.09 -53.54
CA SER A 633 5.73 5.32 -53.93
C SER A 633 6.49 6.18 -54.95
N ARG A 634 7.71 5.80 -55.35
CA ARG A 634 8.52 6.55 -56.31
C ARG A 634 7.80 6.67 -57.65
N ASN A 635 7.48 7.91 -58.04
CA ASN A 635 6.89 8.28 -59.34
C ASN A 635 5.50 7.68 -59.64
N VAL A 636 4.69 7.43 -58.60
CA VAL A 636 3.33 6.89 -58.72
C VAL A 636 2.34 7.93 -59.28
N TYR A 637 2.42 9.17 -58.81
CA TYR A 637 1.57 10.26 -59.29
C TYR A 637 2.07 10.86 -60.60
N ARG A 638 1.14 11.37 -61.42
CA ARG A 638 1.46 12.10 -62.66
C ARG A 638 2.19 13.42 -62.38
N ALA A 639 1.82 14.10 -61.30
CA ALA A 639 2.46 15.35 -60.87
C ALA A 639 3.55 15.10 -59.83
N ASN A 640 4.77 15.59 -60.08
CA ASN A 640 5.90 15.42 -59.16
C ASN A 640 5.65 16.02 -57.77
N LYS A 641 4.87 17.10 -57.68
CA LYS A 641 4.50 17.72 -56.40
C LYS A 641 3.73 16.76 -55.47
N LEU A 642 2.90 15.88 -56.04
CA LEU A 642 2.15 14.88 -55.28
C LEU A 642 3.04 13.73 -54.78
N ASN A 643 4.01 13.30 -55.60
CA ASN A 643 5.01 12.31 -55.18
C ASN A 643 5.85 12.83 -53.99
N ILE A 644 6.25 14.11 -54.00
CA ILE A 644 6.99 14.74 -52.90
C ILE A 644 6.13 14.81 -51.64
N LEU A 645 4.85 15.19 -51.78
CA LEU A 645 3.92 15.31 -50.67
C LEU A 645 3.65 13.96 -49.98
N GLU A 646 3.43 12.88 -50.75
CA GLU A 646 3.24 11.54 -50.19
C GLU A 646 4.52 11.04 -49.51
N ALA A 647 5.69 11.25 -50.13
CA ALA A 647 6.97 10.93 -49.51
C ALA A 647 7.17 11.67 -48.18
N PHE A 648 6.79 12.95 -48.09
CA PHE A 648 6.84 13.73 -46.85
C PHE A 648 6.01 13.07 -45.73
N TYR A 649 4.76 12.70 -46.00
CA TYR A 649 3.91 12.05 -44.99
C TYR A 649 4.44 10.69 -44.55
N LEU A 650 4.95 9.87 -45.48
CA LEU A 650 5.54 8.56 -45.17
C LEU A 650 6.85 8.69 -44.37
N ILE A 651 7.71 9.65 -44.71
CA ILE A 651 8.94 9.93 -43.94
C ILE A 651 8.59 10.40 -42.53
N ASN A 652 7.65 11.35 -42.40
CA ASN A 652 7.21 11.84 -41.09
C ASN A 652 6.63 10.70 -40.23
N LEU A 653 5.81 9.82 -40.82
CA LEU A 653 5.27 8.64 -40.16
C LEU A 653 6.38 7.69 -39.67
N GLY A 654 7.34 7.37 -40.55
CA GLY A 654 8.44 6.46 -40.24
C GLY A 654 9.39 7.00 -39.18
N VAL A 655 9.77 8.27 -39.27
CA VAL A 655 10.64 8.96 -38.29
C VAL A 655 9.96 9.02 -36.93
N MET A 656 8.70 9.43 -36.87
CA MET A 656 7.93 9.44 -35.62
C MET A 656 7.86 8.06 -34.98
N ALA A 657 7.57 7.01 -35.77
CA ALA A 657 7.50 5.65 -35.26
C ALA A 657 8.85 5.16 -34.71
N GLN A 658 9.96 5.43 -35.41
CA GLN A 658 11.29 5.05 -34.92
C GLN A 658 11.72 5.82 -33.67
N LEU A 659 11.50 7.14 -33.63
CA LEU A 659 11.83 7.95 -32.45
C LEU A 659 11.05 7.49 -31.21
N ASN A 660 9.77 7.11 -31.36
CA ASN A 660 8.98 6.53 -30.27
C ASN A 660 9.50 5.16 -29.82
N ALA A 661 9.85 4.28 -30.77
CA ALA A 661 10.43 2.97 -30.44
C ALA A 661 11.74 3.10 -29.64
N VAL A 662 12.62 4.02 -30.05
CA VAL A 662 13.88 4.32 -29.37
C VAL A 662 13.64 4.97 -28.00
N SER A 663 12.66 5.88 -27.89
CA SER A 663 12.27 6.53 -26.63
C SER A 663 11.89 5.50 -25.58
N VAL A 664 11.08 4.51 -25.95
CA VAL A 664 10.67 3.42 -25.05
C VAL A 664 11.87 2.54 -24.69
N GLY A 665 12.70 2.16 -25.67
CA GLY A 665 13.89 1.35 -25.42
C GLY A 665 14.91 1.99 -24.48
N MET A 666 14.98 3.33 -24.43
CA MET A 666 15.87 4.08 -23.54
C MET A 666 15.19 4.61 -22.26
N ASN A 667 13.93 4.22 -21.98
CA ASN A 667 13.13 4.76 -20.87
C ASN A 667 13.03 6.29 -20.83
N LEU A 668 13.04 6.94 -22.00
CA LEU A 668 12.83 8.38 -22.13
C LEU A 668 11.33 8.66 -22.27
N HIS A 669 10.75 9.49 -21.41
CA HIS A 669 9.32 9.81 -21.42
C HIS A 669 8.95 10.94 -22.42
N ILE A 670 9.46 10.88 -23.66
CA ILE A 670 9.30 11.95 -24.67
C ILE A 670 8.30 11.64 -25.80
N SER A 671 7.63 10.49 -25.76
CA SER A 671 6.76 10.02 -26.85
C SER A 671 5.66 11.02 -27.25
N SER A 672 4.99 11.63 -26.25
CA SER A 672 3.94 12.63 -26.51
C SER A 672 4.48 13.89 -27.20
N ILE A 673 5.74 14.26 -26.94
CA ILE A 673 6.38 15.42 -27.58
C ILE A 673 6.68 15.10 -29.04
N VAL A 674 7.27 13.93 -29.31
CA VAL A 674 7.61 13.47 -30.67
C VAL A 674 6.35 13.41 -31.55
N THR A 675 5.27 12.84 -31.03
CA THR A 675 4.00 12.72 -31.76
C THR A 675 3.36 14.07 -32.01
N SER A 676 3.38 14.97 -31.01
CA SER A 676 2.87 16.33 -31.15
C SER A 676 3.61 17.15 -32.23
N VAL A 677 4.94 17.01 -32.30
CA VAL A 677 5.78 17.63 -33.33
C VAL A 677 5.44 17.06 -34.71
N SER A 678 5.31 15.72 -34.83
CA SER A 678 4.97 15.06 -36.09
C SER A 678 3.60 15.48 -36.63
N ILE A 679 2.58 15.57 -35.76
CA ILE A 679 1.23 16.01 -36.16
C ILE A 679 1.26 17.46 -36.61
N SER A 680 1.97 18.34 -35.87
CA SER A 680 2.15 19.74 -36.25
C SER A 680 2.80 19.90 -37.62
N LEU A 681 3.85 19.10 -37.91
CA LEU A 681 4.50 19.07 -39.23
C LEU A 681 3.55 18.60 -40.34
N SER A 682 2.63 17.67 -40.05
CA SER A 682 1.64 17.17 -41.01
C SER A 682 0.53 18.18 -41.35
N MET A 683 0.21 19.08 -40.42
CA MET A 683 -0.79 20.14 -40.61
C MET A 683 -0.33 21.22 -41.59
N ILE A 684 0.96 21.56 -41.60
CA ILE A 684 1.48 22.69 -42.41
C ILE A 684 1.18 22.50 -43.91
N PRO A 685 1.51 21.35 -44.56
CA PRO A 685 1.16 21.14 -45.96
C PRO A 685 -0.35 21.15 -46.22
N LEU A 686 -1.17 20.66 -45.28
CA LEU A 686 -2.62 20.70 -45.42
C LEU A 686 -3.13 22.15 -45.48
N ILE A 687 -2.68 23.01 -44.56
CA ILE A 687 -3.04 24.44 -44.56
C ILE A 687 -2.62 25.09 -45.88
N VAL A 688 -1.43 24.79 -46.39
CA VAL A 688 -0.94 25.30 -47.68
C VAL A 688 -1.82 24.82 -48.85
N ILE A 689 -2.19 23.54 -48.88
CA ILE A 689 -3.06 22.96 -49.93
C ILE A 689 -4.46 23.59 -49.91
N ILE A 690 -5.00 23.91 -48.73
CA ILE A 690 -6.32 24.55 -48.60
C ILE A 690 -6.26 26.04 -48.97
N THR A 691 -5.24 26.76 -48.50
CA THR A 691 -5.17 28.22 -48.63
C THR A 691 -4.78 28.68 -50.03
N LEU A 692 -3.91 27.96 -50.75
CA LEU A 692 -3.45 28.36 -52.10
C LEU A 692 -4.59 28.42 -53.15
N PRO A 693 -5.49 27.42 -53.27
CA PRO A 693 -6.61 27.46 -54.21
C PRO A 693 -7.69 28.47 -53.81
N VAL A 694 -7.93 28.63 -52.50
CA VAL A 694 -8.92 29.58 -51.98
C VAL A 694 -8.44 31.02 -52.20
N SER A 695 -7.21 31.34 -51.80
CA SER A 695 -6.62 32.67 -51.99
C SER A 695 -6.48 33.04 -53.46
N SER A 696 -6.10 32.11 -54.34
CA SER A 696 -6.02 32.37 -55.79
C SER A 696 -7.38 32.58 -56.45
N LYS A 697 -8.44 31.87 -56.02
CA LYS A 697 -9.82 32.11 -56.49
C LYS A 697 -10.37 33.44 -55.96
N VAL A 698 -10.13 33.77 -54.69
CA VAL A 698 -10.55 35.05 -54.08
C VAL A 698 -9.80 36.22 -54.73
N ALA A 699 -8.48 36.09 -54.92
CA ALA A 699 -7.68 37.09 -55.63
C ALA A 699 -8.13 37.24 -57.09
N ARG A 700 -8.45 36.16 -57.80
CA ARG A 700 -8.97 36.21 -59.18
C ARG A 700 -10.39 36.82 -59.23
N TYR A 701 -11.23 36.56 -58.21
CA TYR A 701 -12.53 37.20 -58.05
C TYR A 701 -12.40 38.72 -57.82
N PHE A 702 -11.50 39.16 -56.94
CA PHE A 702 -11.20 40.57 -56.74
C PHE A 702 -10.53 41.22 -57.97
N TYR A 703 -9.64 40.52 -58.67
CA TYR A 703 -8.95 41.01 -59.87
C TYR A 703 -9.91 41.20 -61.06
N VAL A 704 -10.84 40.25 -61.27
CA VAL A 704 -11.88 40.37 -62.31
C VAL A 704 -12.89 41.47 -61.94
N ARG A 705 -13.24 41.62 -60.66
CA ARG A 705 -14.13 42.69 -60.20
C ARG A 705 -13.48 44.09 -60.31
N CYS A 706 -12.16 44.21 -60.13
CA CYS A 706 -11.41 45.44 -60.42
C CYS A 706 -11.25 45.71 -61.92
N SER A 707 -11.09 44.68 -62.76
CA SER A 707 -10.98 44.87 -64.22
C SER A 707 -12.31 45.27 -64.88
N CYS A 708 -13.46 44.87 -64.32
CA CYS A 708 -14.77 45.34 -64.77
C CYS A 708 -15.04 46.81 -64.43
N ILE A 709 -14.34 47.40 -63.45
CA ILE A 709 -14.43 48.84 -63.15
C ILE A 709 -13.58 49.67 -64.14
N LYS A 710 -12.52 49.09 -64.73
CA LYS A 710 -11.64 49.80 -65.68
C LYS A 710 -12.10 49.81 -67.14
N LYS A 711 -13.14 49.03 -67.49
CA LYS A 711 -13.65 48.89 -68.87
C LYS A 711 -14.95 49.66 -69.17
N TYR A 712 -15.38 50.55 -68.28
CA TYR A 712 -16.55 51.42 -68.48
C TYR A 712 -16.19 52.90 -68.74
N THR A 713 -14.91 53.22 -68.83
CA THR A 713 -14.40 54.55 -69.18
C THR A 713 -13.30 54.36 -70.23
N GLU A 714 -13.69 54.15 -71.48
CA GLU A 714 -12.95 54.43 -72.73
C GLU A 714 -13.61 53.65 -73.87
N THR A 715 -14.62 54.27 -74.50
CA THR A 715 -14.98 54.05 -75.90
C THR A 715 -14.27 55.13 -76.71
N GLY A 716 -13.41 54.74 -77.64
CA GLY A 716 -12.72 55.66 -78.55
C GLY A 716 -11.74 54.92 -79.46
N ASP A 717 -12.27 54.54 -80.63
CA ASP A 717 -11.61 54.37 -81.92
C ASP A 717 -10.73 53.15 -82.25
N GLU A 718 -10.88 52.79 -83.53
CA GLU A 718 -10.47 51.59 -84.26
C GLU A 718 -8.96 51.49 -84.42
N GLU A 719 -8.40 50.27 -84.32
CA GLU A 719 -7.51 49.75 -85.37
C GLU A 719 -7.30 48.24 -85.27
N GLU A 720 -7.27 47.64 -86.45
CA GLU A 720 -7.14 46.24 -86.79
C GLU A 720 -5.67 45.85 -86.86
N GLN A 721 -5.23 44.83 -86.10
CA GLN A 721 -4.15 43.91 -86.53
C GLN A 721 -4.06 42.65 -85.65
N ASN A 722 -4.30 41.51 -86.29
CA ASN A 722 -3.95 40.14 -85.90
C ASN A 722 -2.47 39.87 -86.30
N PRO A 723 -1.85 38.70 -86.02
CA PRO A 723 -1.78 37.82 -84.84
C PRO A 723 -0.29 37.57 -84.43
N LEU A 724 0.00 36.65 -83.49
CA LEU A 724 1.26 35.88 -83.21
C LEU A 724 1.31 35.60 -81.68
N LEU A 725 1.57 34.43 -81.12
CA LEU A 725 2.07 33.14 -81.59
C LEU A 725 1.61 32.11 -80.52
N MET A 726 0.98 31.00 -80.95
CA MET A 726 0.76 29.83 -80.09
C MET A 726 2.12 29.23 -79.72
N ASN A 727 2.35 28.95 -78.44
CA ASN A 727 3.38 28.00 -78.04
C ASN A 727 2.83 26.58 -78.19
N GLU A 728 3.51 25.82 -79.05
CA GLU A 728 3.41 24.38 -79.23
C GLU A 728 3.82 23.65 -77.94
N GLU A 729 2.85 23.32 -77.08
CA GLU A 729 3.07 22.27 -76.07
C GLU A 729 1.80 21.48 -75.70
N GLU A 730 0.66 21.74 -76.36
CA GLU A 730 -0.60 20.98 -76.17
C GLU A 730 -0.92 19.97 -77.28
N LEU A 731 0.04 19.63 -78.16
CA LEU A 731 -0.20 18.70 -79.27
C LEU A 731 -0.04 17.21 -78.94
N HIS A 732 0.12 16.81 -77.67
CA HIS A 732 0.12 15.38 -77.30
C HIS A 732 -0.61 15.11 -75.97
N SER A 733 -1.94 15.24 -75.98
CA SER A 733 -2.83 14.64 -74.98
C SER A 733 -3.78 13.62 -75.65
N PRO A 734 -3.94 12.39 -75.15
CA PRO A 734 -4.72 11.32 -75.80
C PRO A 734 -6.23 11.59 -75.88
N THR A 735 -6.73 12.71 -75.35
CA THR A 735 -8.16 12.98 -75.18
C THR A 735 -8.91 13.30 -76.47
N ARG A 736 -8.25 13.34 -77.64
CA ARG A 736 -8.95 13.48 -78.95
C ARG A 736 -8.91 12.24 -79.84
N ILE A 737 -8.24 11.15 -79.44
CA ILE A 737 -8.16 9.91 -80.25
C ILE A 737 -9.27 8.89 -79.89
N VAL A 738 -9.99 9.09 -78.78
CA VAL A 738 -11.09 8.18 -78.37
C VAL A 738 -12.50 8.72 -78.73
N MET A 739 -12.66 9.99 -79.09
CA MET A 739 -13.96 10.51 -79.58
C MET A 739 -14.18 10.29 -81.10
N GLY A 740 -13.32 9.54 -81.78
CA GLY A 740 -13.44 9.22 -83.21
C GLY A 740 -13.76 7.76 -83.54
N ARG A 741 -14.04 6.90 -82.54
CA ARG A 741 -14.12 5.44 -82.79
C ARG A 741 -15.08 4.67 -81.88
N GLU A 742 -16.25 5.20 -81.55
CA GLU A 742 -17.39 4.38 -81.08
C GLU A 742 -18.70 4.88 -81.71
N SER A 743 -18.79 4.72 -83.03
CA SER A 743 -20.05 4.68 -83.78
C SER A 743 -20.04 3.43 -84.66
N MET A 744 -20.14 2.26 -84.04
CA MET A 744 -20.48 0.97 -84.67
C MET A 744 -20.79 0.02 -83.51
N ILE A 745 -21.89 -0.72 -83.62
CA ILE A 745 -22.48 -1.61 -82.59
C ILE A 745 -23.48 -0.89 -81.66
N PHE A 746 -24.59 -0.42 -82.22
CA PHE A 746 -25.96 -0.72 -81.77
C PHE A 746 -26.91 -0.12 -82.82
N ASP A 747 -27.05 -0.85 -83.92
CA ASP A 747 -28.06 -0.60 -84.93
C ASP A 747 -29.30 -1.42 -84.53
N PHE A 748 -30.31 -0.75 -83.98
CA PHE A 748 -31.69 -1.26 -84.00
C PHE A 748 -32.61 -0.15 -84.48
N ASN A 749 -32.93 -0.28 -85.76
CA ASN A 749 -33.82 0.50 -86.57
C ASN A 749 -35.28 0.39 -86.05
N ILE A 750 -35.90 1.49 -85.63
CA ILE A 750 -37.36 1.67 -85.71
C ILE A 750 -37.65 3.09 -86.20
N THR A 751 -37.77 3.22 -87.52
CA THR A 751 -38.42 4.34 -88.21
C THR A 751 -39.89 4.49 -87.80
N LYS A 752 -40.30 5.70 -87.39
CA LYS A 752 -41.69 6.14 -87.56
C LYS A 752 -41.74 7.60 -88.03
N TYR A 753 -42.12 7.75 -89.29
CA TYR A 753 -42.36 9.00 -90.01
C TYR A 753 -43.36 9.92 -89.30
N LYS A 754 -43.13 11.24 -89.41
CA LYS A 754 -44.20 12.24 -89.35
C LYS A 754 -44.01 13.28 -90.46
N PHE A 755 -44.90 13.21 -91.44
CA PHE A 755 -45.10 14.19 -92.51
C PHE A 755 -45.40 15.57 -91.94
N LYS A 756 -44.83 16.62 -92.55
CA LYS A 756 -45.29 18.01 -92.45
C LYS A 756 -45.87 18.39 -93.82
N ILE A 757 -47.18 18.57 -93.85
CA ILE A 757 -47.92 19.14 -95.00
C ILE A 757 -47.70 20.66 -94.95
N TYR A 758 -47.30 21.24 -96.08
CA TYR A 758 -47.46 22.67 -96.36
C TYR A 758 -48.57 22.82 -97.40
N ALA A 759 -49.58 23.62 -97.08
CA ALA A 759 -50.62 24.02 -98.00
C ALA A 759 -50.09 25.08 -98.98
N LYS A 760 -50.54 24.97 -100.23
CA LYS A 760 -50.85 26.10 -101.10
C LYS A 760 -52.28 25.92 -101.59
#